data_AF-A0A0U2UJE1-F1
#
_entry.id   AF-A0A0U2UJE1-F1
#
_cell.length_a   1.000
_cell.length_b   1.000
_cell.length_c   1.000
_cell.angle_alpha   90.00
_cell.angle_beta   90.00
_cell.angle_gamma   90.00
#
_symmetry.space_group_name_H-M   'P 1'
#
loop_
_entity.id
_entity.type
_entity.pdbx_description
1 polymer ?
#
loop_
_entity_poly.entity_id
_entity_poly.type
_entity_poly.pdbx_seq_one_letter_code
_entity_poly.pdbx_strand_id
1 'polypeptide(L)'
;MAGIGFELKKLFREQGLLGGMKAYGYSSLTSIGPMALCVAMILALQQLLAAGGAPYAERELFLATVAYCFIFSVLITGGLSMVLTRFVADAMFAKKYELLLPSFYGSAAVCLPLCAWSAWLFLRGVPAGFGYKAAAFLLLAELIVIWLQTVFLSALKDYKRIARHFLYGTAIAVGGSWLVLRFTSYKSATVALAMMDAGFLAMLLLSARHIGQMFPRGSSLLYFRFLNYFRQYPSLFWIGTFLYAGVYVHSFVYWFGPESVRVAERFAISPFYDLPAFYAYLTVAPALVTFVVSLETSFYEKYRAYYSSILNGGTYADIAQARRDMQKTLMHEISFMMEVQLLFTILSIALGIKLLPGIGFSMEQLDTFHLLVLGYFLFIAAFIVMLLMLYFDDRKGALAVSGLFVVLNAAFTTWTMSADQHGLGMFAASFLALVLALARLLRYVRNIDYYTYCSQPPKFRGGAHGHKSRLSVFRKKPGKHAASAVLLLVLAFLLASCANDSGFSDRAGLTAAATQPGGTAATDEAESSAAFREDKRLYERDDDTSVIPLYITILPDQAETGKTLDWYTLNRIESEMEEGDLNIMMQEGASDGSGPAEGRFGYGETEANAKISIRGNTARYAPQRSYKIRLNKQAGLWRDQRTLNLNKHYDDPSRIRNKLSYDIFETLPDIASLRTQFVHLYVKDLTDKNGAAAGFADYGLYTHVEQPNKMFLKNHWLDPNGQLYKAVMFEFFRYPESLKSQSDPDYDKAAFEQVLEIEGREDHDKLLAMLDDVNDMSIPIRDVIDRHFDLDNYLTWLAANILMDNMDTDAQNYLLYSPLNSDKWYFVPWDYDGGWELQRGLHSISDYANGISNYWGNALHRRFLRSEENVRLLQHKIDELYRTAINNEAVAERLEAYRQVVQPFIGRSPDRDFWPIRTGQLDDEFKRIAETPKRSLQRFAEDLQKPKPIFLGDVRQDGDGRLTFFWDLSYDLQGDDLYYDWSVAADPAFTRIVASRKGLTETQTSLPALQPGTYYWKVVVRDKAGHTQIAFDQYEDEEGNPYYGIRQIKVE
;
A
#
# COMPACT_ATOMS: atom_id res chain seq x y z
N MET A 1 -0.37 -13.44 3.47
CA MET A 1 0.18 -13.79 2.14
C MET A 1 0.28 -12.51 1.33
N ALA A 2 -0.71 -12.13 0.50
CA ALA A 2 -0.64 -11.00 -0.43
C ALA A 2 0.08 -9.75 0.13
N GLY A 3 1.30 -9.49 -0.34
CA GLY A 3 2.11 -8.37 0.14
C GLY A 3 3.49 -8.19 -0.49
N ILE A 4 4.20 -9.25 -0.85
CA ILE A 4 5.56 -9.16 -1.43
C ILE A 4 5.52 -9.21 -2.96
N GLY A 5 4.39 -9.65 -3.54
CA GLY A 5 4.23 -9.81 -4.99
C GLY A 5 4.61 -8.58 -5.83
N PHE A 6 4.46 -7.34 -5.33
CA PHE A 6 4.85 -6.14 -6.07
C PHE A 6 6.38 -5.99 -6.19
N GLU A 7 7.12 -6.12 -5.08
CA GLU A 7 8.59 -6.07 -5.08
C GLU A 7 9.20 -7.26 -5.81
N LEU A 8 8.61 -8.46 -5.68
CA LEU A 8 9.04 -9.63 -6.46
C LEU A 8 8.80 -9.41 -7.98
N LYS A 9 7.65 -8.88 -8.39
CA LYS A 9 7.37 -8.54 -9.81
C LYS A 9 8.28 -7.43 -10.33
N LYS A 10 8.67 -6.46 -9.49
CA LYS A 10 9.65 -5.41 -9.84
C LYS A 10 11.03 -6.01 -10.11
N LEU A 11 11.47 -6.98 -9.32
CA LEU A 11 12.73 -7.70 -9.53
C LEU A 11 12.67 -8.65 -10.74
N PHE A 12 11.56 -9.37 -10.97
CA PHE A 12 11.37 -10.19 -12.16
C PHE A 12 11.17 -9.39 -13.46
N ARG A 13 10.93 -8.07 -13.39
CA ARG A 13 10.90 -7.16 -14.54
C ARG A 13 12.30 -6.75 -15.04
N GLU A 14 13.37 -7.01 -14.28
CA GLU A 14 14.74 -6.91 -14.79
C GLU A 14 15.04 -8.10 -15.71
N GLN A 15 15.21 -7.87 -17.02
CA GLN A 15 15.50 -8.95 -17.97
C GLN A 15 16.89 -9.56 -17.73
N GLY A 16 16.95 -10.89 -17.65
CA GLY A 16 18.18 -11.68 -17.58
C GLY A 16 18.23 -12.64 -16.40
N LEU A 17 19.10 -13.65 -16.48
CA LEU A 17 19.27 -14.67 -15.42
C LEU A 17 19.60 -14.04 -14.05
N LEU A 18 20.35 -12.94 -14.04
CA LEU A 18 20.68 -12.18 -12.82
C LEU A 18 19.47 -11.53 -12.16
N GLY A 19 18.48 -11.04 -12.93
CA GLY A 19 17.23 -10.50 -12.38
C GLY A 19 16.41 -11.58 -11.69
N GLY A 20 16.28 -12.74 -12.34
CA GLY A 20 15.69 -13.93 -11.73
C GLY A 20 16.42 -14.37 -10.45
N MET A 21 17.75 -14.47 -10.48
CA MET A 21 18.56 -14.83 -9.30
C MET A 21 18.41 -13.81 -8.15
N LYS A 22 18.34 -12.50 -8.44
CA LYS A 22 18.02 -11.47 -7.42
C LYS A 22 16.64 -11.70 -6.81
N ALA A 23 15.61 -11.96 -7.62
CA ALA A 23 14.25 -12.17 -7.15
C ALA A 23 14.13 -13.44 -6.27
N TYR A 24 14.72 -14.56 -6.69
CA TYR A 24 14.81 -15.78 -5.89
C TYR A 24 15.67 -15.61 -4.63
N GLY A 25 16.78 -14.86 -4.70
CA GLY A 25 17.61 -14.53 -3.53
C GLY A 25 16.87 -13.67 -2.51
N TYR A 26 16.11 -12.68 -2.98
CA TYR A 26 15.25 -11.84 -2.13
C TYR A 26 14.13 -12.68 -1.48
N SER A 27 13.43 -13.50 -2.26
CA SER A 27 12.42 -14.43 -1.73
C SER A 27 13.01 -15.42 -0.71
N SER A 28 14.24 -15.89 -0.93
CA SER A 28 14.95 -16.77 0.01
C SER A 28 15.21 -16.06 1.33
N LEU A 29 15.74 -14.83 1.29
CA LEU A 29 16.02 -14.03 2.49
C LEU A 29 14.74 -13.74 3.29
N THR A 30 13.61 -13.46 2.61
CA THR A 30 12.35 -13.14 3.27
C THR A 30 11.57 -14.36 3.76
N SER A 31 11.71 -15.52 3.10
CA SER A 31 10.91 -16.73 3.40
C SER A 31 11.62 -17.72 4.33
N ILE A 32 12.91 -18.01 4.07
CA ILE A 32 13.70 -19.00 4.82
C ILE A 32 14.88 -18.39 5.58
N GLY A 33 15.19 -17.11 5.38
CA GLY A 33 16.30 -16.40 6.04
C GLY A 33 16.37 -16.57 7.56
N PRO A 34 15.27 -16.37 8.31
CA PRO A 34 15.25 -16.61 9.76
C PRO A 34 15.64 -18.04 10.16
N MET A 35 15.13 -19.05 9.45
CA MET A 35 15.47 -20.46 9.68
C MET A 35 16.95 -20.74 9.37
N ALA A 36 17.45 -20.21 8.24
CA ALA A 36 18.85 -20.37 7.85
C ALA A 36 19.81 -19.73 8.86
N LEU A 37 19.47 -18.55 9.40
CA LEU A 37 20.24 -17.88 10.46
C LEU A 37 20.24 -18.67 11.77
N CYS A 38 19.10 -19.26 12.18
CA CYS A 38 19.06 -20.15 13.34
C CYS A 38 19.89 -21.43 13.15
N VAL A 39 19.85 -22.07 11.97
CA VAL A 39 20.69 -23.23 11.67
C VAL A 39 22.18 -22.85 11.68
N ALA A 40 22.54 -21.72 11.06
CA ALA A 40 23.91 -21.21 11.08
C ALA A 40 24.39 -20.89 12.51
N MET A 41 23.53 -20.32 13.36
CA MET A 41 23.81 -20.08 14.77
C MET A 41 24.09 -21.38 15.53
N ILE A 42 23.24 -22.41 15.39
CA ILE A 42 23.42 -23.70 16.07
C ILE A 42 24.71 -24.38 15.62
N LEU A 43 25.00 -24.39 14.32
CA LEU A 43 26.24 -24.95 13.78
C LEU A 43 27.47 -24.18 14.26
N ALA A 44 27.43 -22.84 14.28
CA ALA A 44 28.51 -22.00 14.79
C ALA A 44 28.78 -22.27 16.28
N LEU A 45 27.73 -22.37 17.11
CA LEU A 45 27.86 -22.72 18.52
C LEU A 45 28.39 -24.14 18.73
N GLN A 46 27.95 -25.11 17.93
CA GLN A 46 28.46 -26.49 17.98
C GLN A 46 29.95 -26.57 17.63
N GLN A 47 30.40 -25.82 16.62
CA GLN A 47 31.81 -25.74 16.23
C GLN A 47 32.64 -24.97 17.25
N LEU A 48 32.11 -23.89 17.82
CA LEU A 48 32.73 -23.13 18.90
C LEU A 48 32.97 -24.02 20.14
N LEU A 49 31.98 -24.81 20.54
CA LEU A 49 32.12 -25.77 21.64
C LEU A 49 33.15 -26.86 21.32
N ALA A 50 33.21 -27.33 20.07
CA ALA A 50 34.20 -28.31 19.63
C ALA A 50 35.63 -27.75 19.69
N ALA A 51 35.85 -26.56 19.10
CA ALA A 51 37.14 -25.88 19.08
C ALA A 51 37.60 -25.41 20.47
N GLY A 52 36.66 -25.08 21.36
CA GLY A 52 36.92 -24.78 22.76
C GLY A 52 37.22 -26.00 23.65
N GLY A 53 37.27 -27.21 23.09
CA GLY A 53 37.58 -28.44 23.84
C GLY A 53 36.48 -28.89 24.80
N ALA A 54 35.22 -28.48 24.58
CA ALA A 54 34.11 -28.84 25.46
C ALA A 54 33.88 -30.36 25.49
N PRO A 55 33.62 -30.97 26.68
CA PRO A 55 33.35 -32.39 26.80
C PRO A 55 32.21 -32.87 25.89
N TYR A 56 32.36 -34.08 25.34
CA TYR A 56 31.36 -34.67 24.43
C TYR A 56 29.95 -34.67 25.03
N ALA A 57 29.80 -35.06 26.30
CA ALA A 57 28.53 -35.07 27.02
C ALA A 57 27.88 -33.67 27.17
N GLU A 58 28.67 -32.59 27.30
CA GLU A 58 28.14 -31.22 27.32
C GLU A 58 27.69 -30.79 25.90
N ARG A 59 28.42 -31.20 24.86
CA ARG A 59 28.06 -30.94 23.45
C ARG A 59 26.77 -31.66 23.05
N GLU A 60 26.61 -32.93 23.41
CA GLU A 60 25.35 -33.66 23.20
C GLU A 60 24.19 -33.06 24.01
N LEU A 61 24.42 -32.71 25.28
CA LEU A 61 23.42 -32.10 26.14
C LEU A 61 22.93 -30.74 25.62
N PHE A 62 23.81 -29.93 25.02
CA PHE A 62 23.41 -28.73 24.28
C PHE A 62 22.50 -29.07 23.09
N LEU A 63 22.93 -29.96 22.19
CA LEU A 63 22.20 -30.30 20.97
C LEU A 63 20.84 -30.95 21.25
N ALA A 64 20.78 -31.90 22.19
CA ALA A 64 19.54 -32.57 22.59
C ALA A 64 18.53 -31.56 23.17
N THR A 65 18.98 -30.59 23.95
CA THR A 65 18.12 -29.56 24.54
C THR A 65 17.64 -28.55 23.51
N VAL A 66 18.51 -28.10 22.60
CA VAL A 66 18.09 -27.25 21.47
C VAL A 66 17.05 -27.97 20.63
N ALA A 67 17.28 -29.23 20.25
CA ALA A 67 16.32 -30.03 19.49
C ALA A 67 14.96 -30.15 20.20
N TYR A 68 14.97 -30.47 21.50
CA TYR A 68 13.74 -30.54 22.31
C TYR A 68 13.03 -29.18 22.37
N CYS A 69 13.74 -28.08 22.63
CA CYS A 69 13.12 -26.76 22.72
C CYS A 69 12.49 -26.33 21.39
N PHE A 70 13.13 -26.58 20.25
CA PHE A 70 12.54 -26.34 18.93
C PHE A 70 11.31 -27.22 18.66
N ILE A 71 11.40 -28.53 18.89
CA ILE A 71 10.29 -29.46 18.62
C ILE A 71 9.08 -29.14 19.51
N PHE A 72 9.26 -29.03 20.83
CA PHE A 72 8.15 -28.84 21.75
C PHE A 72 7.55 -27.42 21.71
N SER A 73 8.34 -26.37 21.43
CA SER A 73 7.79 -25.01 21.27
C SER A 73 6.84 -24.91 20.06
N VAL A 74 7.21 -25.54 18.94
CA VAL A 74 6.36 -25.62 17.73
C VAL A 74 5.10 -26.46 18.00
N LEU A 75 5.22 -27.61 18.68
CA LEU A 75 4.05 -28.46 18.97
C LEU A 75 3.07 -27.80 19.96
N ILE A 76 3.56 -27.03 20.94
CA ILE A 76 2.71 -26.28 21.90
C ILE A 76 1.98 -25.13 21.18
N THR A 77 2.65 -24.41 20.28
CA THR A 77 2.08 -23.21 19.63
C THR A 77 1.28 -23.51 18.37
N GLY A 78 1.65 -24.53 17.59
CA GLY A 78 1.24 -24.69 16.19
C GLY A 78 -0.27 -24.68 15.93
N GLY A 79 -1.06 -25.32 16.80
CA GLY A 79 -2.52 -25.27 16.72
C GLY A 79 -3.09 -23.88 17.00
N LEU A 80 -2.56 -23.18 18.01
CA LEU A 80 -2.97 -21.81 18.32
C LEU A 80 -2.51 -20.83 17.22
N SER A 81 -1.29 -20.97 16.72
CA SER A 81 -0.75 -20.15 15.62
C SER A 81 -1.64 -20.21 14.39
N MET A 82 -2.18 -21.38 14.02
CA MET A 82 -3.11 -21.50 12.89
C MET A 82 -4.45 -20.75 13.11
N VAL A 83 -4.96 -20.73 14.35
CA VAL A 83 -6.16 -19.94 14.70
C VAL A 83 -5.85 -18.44 14.70
N LEU A 84 -4.69 -18.04 15.24
CA LEU A 84 -4.23 -16.65 15.26
C LEU A 84 -4.00 -16.12 13.85
N THR A 85 -3.42 -16.90 12.93
CA THR A 85 -3.23 -16.50 11.53
C THR A 85 -4.56 -16.12 10.88
N ARG A 86 -5.64 -16.87 11.13
CA ARG A 86 -6.98 -16.52 10.64
C ARG A 86 -7.54 -15.28 11.35
N PHE A 87 -7.40 -15.18 12.67
CA PHE A 87 -7.84 -14.03 13.44
C PHE A 87 -7.18 -12.72 13.01
N VAL A 88 -5.85 -12.73 12.82
CA VAL A 88 -5.07 -11.59 12.34
C VAL A 88 -5.49 -11.22 10.92
N ALA A 89 -5.66 -12.19 10.01
CA ALA A 89 -6.13 -11.93 8.66
C ALA A 89 -7.53 -11.27 8.64
N ASP A 90 -8.48 -11.79 9.42
CA ASP A 90 -9.84 -11.23 9.51
C ASP A 90 -9.87 -9.85 10.21
N ALA A 91 -9.00 -9.61 11.20
CA ALA A 91 -8.87 -8.31 11.86
C ALA A 91 -8.23 -7.26 10.94
N MET A 92 -7.17 -7.61 10.20
CA MET A 92 -6.54 -6.76 9.18
C MET A 92 -7.54 -6.41 8.06
N PHE A 93 -8.28 -7.40 7.55
CA PHE A 93 -9.32 -7.18 6.53
C PHE A 93 -10.45 -6.27 7.03
N ALA A 94 -10.85 -6.41 8.29
CA ALA A 94 -11.87 -5.57 8.93
C ALA A 94 -11.34 -4.21 9.45
N LYS A 95 -10.07 -3.85 9.19
CA LYS A 95 -9.38 -2.65 9.70
C LYS A 95 -9.41 -2.49 11.24
N LYS A 96 -9.39 -3.60 11.97
CA LYS A 96 -9.48 -3.67 13.45
C LYS A 96 -8.11 -3.90 14.11
N TYR A 97 -7.19 -2.97 13.86
CA TYR A 97 -5.80 -3.06 14.30
C TYR A 97 -5.65 -3.06 15.83
N GLU A 98 -6.61 -2.45 16.55
CA GLU A 98 -6.67 -2.40 18.02
C GLU A 98 -6.81 -3.77 18.69
N LEU A 99 -7.14 -4.82 17.92
CA LEU A 99 -7.25 -6.19 18.41
C LEU A 99 -5.92 -6.96 18.35
N LEU A 100 -4.97 -6.51 17.52
CA LEU A 100 -3.79 -7.30 17.16
C LEU A 100 -2.82 -7.41 18.34
N LEU A 101 -2.28 -6.29 18.83
CA LEU A 101 -1.33 -6.28 19.94
C LEU A 101 -1.91 -6.88 21.25
N PRO A 102 -3.17 -6.61 21.66
CA PRO A 102 -3.83 -7.34 22.74
C PRO A 102 -3.87 -8.87 22.53
N SER A 103 -4.21 -9.33 21.33
CA SER A 103 -4.31 -10.77 21.06
C SER A 103 -2.94 -11.47 21.08
N PHE A 104 -1.86 -10.78 20.72
CA PHE A 104 -0.50 -11.27 20.92
C PHE A 104 -0.23 -11.55 22.41
N TYR A 105 -0.43 -10.56 23.30
CA TYR A 105 -0.26 -10.76 24.74
C TYR A 105 -1.20 -11.83 25.32
N GLY A 106 -2.46 -11.86 24.90
CA GLY A 106 -3.42 -12.89 25.32
C GLY A 106 -3.02 -14.30 24.87
N SER A 107 -2.44 -14.46 23.68
CA SER A 107 -1.94 -15.77 23.22
C SER A 107 -0.69 -16.23 23.97
N ALA A 108 0.26 -15.32 24.23
CA ALA A 108 1.42 -15.59 25.06
C ALA A 108 1.00 -15.99 26.49
N ALA A 109 -0.01 -15.32 27.06
CA ALA A 109 -0.58 -15.65 28.37
C ALA A 109 -1.27 -17.03 28.43
N VAL A 110 -1.63 -17.64 27.29
CA VAL A 110 -2.14 -19.02 27.22
C VAL A 110 -1.00 -20.03 27.08
N CYS A 111 0.00 -19.76 26.23
CA CYS A 111 1.09 -20.72 25.97
C CYS A 111 2.17 -20.75 27.05
N LEU A 112 2.53 -19.61 27.67
CA LEU A 112 3.62 -19.55 28.64
C LEU A 112 3.35 -20.33 29.94
N PRO A 113 2.13 -20.36 30.52
CA PRO A 113 1.84 -21.24 31.66
C PRO A 113 1.92 -22.74 31.32
N LEU A 114 1.47 -23.12 30.12
CA LEU A 114 1.60 -24.50 29.63
C LEU A 114 3.08 -24.89 29.47
N CYS A 115 3.89 -23.99 28.91
CA CYS A 115 5.34 -24.12 28.81
C CYS A 115 6.01 -24.31 30.17
N ALA A 116 5.71 -23.43 31.14
CA ALA A 116 6.28 -23.51 32.49
C ALA A 116 5.93 -24.84 33.16
N TRP A 117 4.69 -25.31 33.03
CA TRP A 117 4.26 -26.60 33.57
C TRP A 117 4.96 -27.78 32.90
N SER A 118 5.03 -27.83 31.56
CA SER A 118 5.70 -28.92 30.83
C SER A 118 7.22 -28.93 31.07
N ALA A 119 7.85 -27.76 31.09
CA ALA A 119 9.28 -27.61 31.36
C ALA A 119 9.61 -28.05 32.79
N TRP A 120 8.84 -27.60 33.80
CA TRP A 120 9.02 -28.04 35.18
C TRP A 120 8.87 -29.56 35.33
N LEU A 121 7.85 -30.16 34.70
CA LEU A 121 7.57 -31.59 34.76
C LEU A 121 8.76 -32.45 34.26
N PHE A 122 9.43 -31.97 33.21
CA PHE A 122 10.58 -32.62 32.57
C PHE A 122 11.92 -32.27 33.25
N LEU A 123 12.27 -30.98 33.35
CA LEU A 123 13.58 -30.49 33.82
C LEU A 123 13.86 -30.83 35.29
N ARG A 124 12.83 -30.99 36.14
CA ARG A 124 13.01 -31.48 37.52
C ARG A 124 13.73 -32.84 37.58
N GLY A 125 13.57 -33.66 36.54
CA GLY A 125 14.16 -34.99 36.43
C GLY A 125 15.51 -35.04 35.71
N VAL A 126 16.05 -33.91 35.24
CA VAL A 126 17.35 -33.84 34.55
C VAL A 126 18.48 -33.63 35.58
N PRO A 127 19.60 -34.38 35.55
CA PRO A 127 20.74 -34.25 36.46
C PRO A 127 21.66 -33.08 36.07
N ALA A 128 21.10 -31.86 35.96
CA ALA A 128 21.81 -30.63 35.63
C ALA A 128 21.64 -29.54 36.71
N GLY A 129 22.57 -28.60 36.74
CA GLY A 129 22.55 -27.46 37.67
C GLY A 129 21.43 -26.45 37.38
N PHE A 130 21.14 -25.57 38.33
CA PHE A 130 20.04 -24.59 38.22
C PHE A 130 20.17 -23.68 36.99
N GLY A 131 21.34 -23.08 36.74
CA GLY A 131 21.55 -22.19 35.60
C GLY A 131 21.27 -22.85 34.24
N TYR A 132 21.63 -24.13 34.10
CA TYR A 132 21.32 -24.92 32.90
C TYR A 132 19.81 -25.11 32.72
N LYS A 133 19.10 -25.48 33.79
CA LYS A 133 17.65 -25.68 33.78
C LYS A 133 16.90 -24.38 33.53
N ALA A 134 17.40 -23.26 34.05
CA ALA A 134 16.87 -21.93 33.80
C ALA A 134 17.01 -21.56 32.31
N ALA A 135 18.21 -21.71 31.72
CA ALA A 135 18.44 -21.46 30.30
C ALA A 135 17.57 -22.37 29.41
N ALA A 136 17.51 -23.68 29.68
CA ALA A 136 16.65 -24.60 28.92
C ALA A 136 15.15 -24.24 29.00
N PHE A 137 14.68 -23.68 30.12
CA PHE A 137 13.32 -23.15 30.25
C PHE A 137 13.14 -21.83 29.50
N LEU A 138 14.10 -20.91 29.60
CA LEU A 138 14.07 -19.63 28.88
C LEU A 138 14.04 -19.86 27.37
N LEU A 139 14.93 -20.70 26.82
CA LEU A 139 14.94 -21.08 25.41
C LEU A 139 13.56 -21.58 24.92
N LEU A 140 12.91 -22.46 25.68
CA LEU A 140 11.58 -22.97 25.33
C LEU A 140 10.51 -21.87 25.37
N ALA A 141 10.54 -21.00 26.38
CA ALA A 141 9.61 -19.89 26.53
C ALA A 141 9.81 -18.82 25.44
N GLU A 142 11.05 -18.47 25.14
CA GLU A 142 11.42 -17.50 24.10
C GLU A 142 11.02 -18.01 22.72
N LEU A 143 11.31 -19.26 22.37
CA LEU A 143 10.86 -19.85 21.10
C LEU A 143 9.33 -19.83 20.97
N ILE A 144 8.59 -20.11 22.04
CA ILE A 144 7.11 -19.98 22.05
C ILE A 144 6.67 -18.55 21.73
N VAL A 145 7.31 -17.54 22.32
CA VAL A 145 7.01 -16.13 22.01
C VAL A 145 7.43 -15.77 20.58
N ILE A 146 8.56 -16.29 20.06
CA ILE A 146 9.00 -16.09 18.66
C ILE A 146 7.98 -16.68 17.68
N TRP A 147 7.47 -17.90 17.90
CA TRP A 147 6.45 -18.51 17.04
C TRP A 147 5.16 -17.69 17.01
N LEU A 148 4.71 -17.19 18.17
CA LEU A 148 3.56 -16.32 18.26
C LEU A 148 3.82 -14.97 17.58
N GLN A 149 4.95 -14.31 17.85
CA GLN A 149 5.35 -13.05 17.21
C GLN A 149 5.39 -13.19 15.69
N THR A 150 5.91 -14.29 15.16
CA THR A 150 6.05 -14.53 13.71
C THR A 150 4.70 -14.47 12.99
N VAL A 151 3.60 -14.90 13.63
CA VAL A 151 2.24 -14.75 13.08
C VAL A 151 1.90 -13.27 12.87
N PHE A 152 2.18 -12.40 13.84
CA PHE A 152 1.92 -10.96 13.76
C PHE A 152 2.91 -10.24 12.84
N LEU A 153 4.20 -10.58 12.89
CA LEU A 153 5.24 -10.06 12.01
C LEU A 153 4.94 -10.34 10.53
N SER A 154 4.34 -11.51 10.22
CA SER A 154 3.91 -11.86 8.86
C SER A 154 2.83 -10.94 8.28
N ALA A 155 2.11 -10.19 9.13
CA ALA A 155 1.15 -9.18 8.71
C ALA A 155 1.79 -7.81 8.45
N LEU A 156 2.95 -7.51 9.06
CA LEU A 156 3.67 -6.24 8.91
C LEU A 156 4.45 -6.10 7.61
N LYS A 157 4.80 -7.23 6.97
CA LYS A 157 5.48 -7.30 5.66
C LYS A 157 6.89 -6.67 5.58
N ASP A 158 7.47 -6.12 6.64
CA ASP A 158 8.88 -5.70 6.69
C ASP A 158 9.83 -6.88 6.96
N TYR A 159 9.92 -7.79 5.99
CA TYR A 159 10.79 -8.97 6.06
C TYR A 159 12.29 -8.61 6.15
N LYS A 160 12.71 -7.44 5.64
CA LYS A 160 14.10 -6.94 5.75
C LYS A 160 14.47 -6.64 7.19
N ARG A 161 13.58 -6.00 7.96
CA ARG A 161 13.79 -5.69 9.38
C ARG A 161 13.80 -6.97 10.23
N ILE A 162 12.88 -7.91 9.95
CA ILE A 162 12.85 -9.23 10.62
C ILE A 162 14.18 -9.98 10.41
N ALA A 163 14.68 -10.09 9.17
CA ALA A 163 15.94 -10.76 8.89
C ALA A 163 17.15 -10.11 9.61
N ARG A 164 17.18 -8.77 9.73
CA ARG A 164 18.19 -8.05 10.51
C ARG A 164 18.13 -8.40 12.01
N HIS A 165 16.94 -8.51 12.60
CA HIS A 165 16.79 -8.89 14.01
C HIS A 165 17.36 -10.29 14.29
N PHE A 166 17.12 -11.26 13.40
CA PHE A 166 17.70 -12.60 13.48
C PHE A 166 19.23 -12.58 13.33
N LEU A 167 19.77 -11.73 12.43
CA LEU A 167 21.22 -11.57 12.25
C LEU A 167 21.89 -11.01 13.51
N TYR A 168 21.30 -9.97 14.13
CA TYR A 168 21.80 -9.42 15.39
C TYR A 168 21.75 -10.44 16.53
N GLY A 169 20.64 -11.18 16.67
CA GLY A 169 20.52 -12.25 17.66
C GLY A 169 21.59 -13.34 17.49
N THR A 170 21.83 -13.77 16.24
CA THR A 170 22.89 -14.73 15.89
C THR A 170 24.29 -14.21 16.26
N ALA A 171 24.58 -12.95 15.96
CA ALA A 171 25.86 -12.33 16.29
C ALA A 171 26.09 -12.24 17.81
N ILE A 172 25.05 -11.86 18.57
CA ILE A 172 25.08 -11.80 20.04
C ILE A 172 25.31 -13.21 20.63
N ALA A 173 24.60 -14.23 20.14
CA ALA A 173 24.71 -15.59 20.64
C ALA A 173 26.11 -16.20 20.41
N VAL A 174 26.63 -16.08 19.19
CA VAL A 174 27.95 -16.65 18.83
C VAL A 174 29.09 -15.85 19.47
N GLY A 175 29.05 -14.52 19.37
CA GLY A 175 30.07 -13.63 19.94
C GLY A 175 30.10 -13.66 21.47
N GLY A 176 28.93 -13.66 22.11
CA GLY A 176 28.78 -13.81 23.56
C GLY A 176 29.27 -15.17 24.05
N SER A 177 28.93 -16.26 23.36
CA SER A 177 29.44 -17.60 23.69
C SER A 177 30.96 -17.67 23.59
N TRP A 178 31.55 -17.12 22.51
CA TRP A 178 33.00 -17.07 22.34
C TRP A 178 33.67 -16.30 23.49
N LEU A 179 33.14 -15.13 23.83
CA LEU A 179 33.67 -14.28 24.90
C LEU A 179 33.61 -14.98 26.26
N VAL A 180 32.44 -15.48 26.65
CA VAL A 180 32.23 -16.09 27.98
C VAL A 180 33.03 -17.38 28.12
N LEU A 181 33.08 -18.24 27.10
CA LEU A 181 33.91 -19.46 27.13
C LEU A 181 35.41 -19.15 27.14
N ARG A 182 35.86 -18.01 26.59
CA ARG A 182 37.27 -17.63 26.58
C ARG A 182 37.78 -17.14 27.94
N PHE A 183 36.91 -16.49 28.72
CA PHE A 183 37.27 -15.78 29.96
C PHE A 183 36.68 -16.38 31.25
N THR A 184 35.81 -17.39 31.17
CA THR A 184 35.20 -18.04 32.35
C THR A 184 35.33 -19.56 32.29
N SER A 185 35.26 -20.21 33.46
CA SER A 185 35.31 -21.67 33.61
C SER A 185 33.91 -22.32 33.75
N TYR A 186 32.86 -21.62 33.32
CA TYR A 186 31.48 -22.14 33.39
C TYR A 186 31.25 -23.32 32.41
N LYS A 187 30.31 -24.20 32.78
CA LYS A 187 29.90 -25.37 31.98
C LYS A 187 29.48 -24.96 30.57
N SER A 188 30.14 -25.55 29.58
CA SER A 188 30.07 -25.06 28.20
C SER A 188 28.67 -25.13 27.59
N ALA A 189 27.88 -26.15 27.90
CA ALA A 189 26.49 -26.23 27.45
C ALA A 189 25.60 -25.15 28.08
N THR A 190 25.88 -24.78 29.33
CA THR A 190 25.14 -23.72 30.04
C THR A 190 25.42 -22.35 29.44
N VAL A 191 26.70 -22.07 29.11
CA VAL A 191 27.10 -20.82 28.46
C VAL A 191 26.49 -20.71 27.05
N ALA A 192 26.57 -21.77 26.25
CA ALA A 192 26.02 -21.77 24.90
C ALA A 192 24.49 -21.56 24.88
N LEU A 193 23.75 -22.19 25.80
CA LEU A 193 22.31 -21.92 25.94
C LEU A 193 22.04 -20.48 26.42
N ALA A 194 22.66 -20.02 27.51
CA ALA A 194 22.40 -18.69 28.06
C ALA A 194 22.73 -17.53 27.09
N MET A 195 23.72 -17.71 26.22
CA MET A 195 24.04 -16.73 25.16
C MET A 195 23.13 -16.87 23.94
N MET A 196 22.65 -18.08 23.63
CA MET A 196 21.58 -18.31 22.64
C MET A 196 20.28 -17.63 23.08
N ASP A 197 19.91 -17.74 24.37
CA ASP A 197 18.81 -17.00 25.00
C ASP A 197 19.05 -15.48 24.91
N ALA A 198 20.24 -14.99 25.25
CA ALA A 198 20.55 -13.56 25.10
C ALA A 198 20.38 -13.04 23.65
N GLY A 199 20.71 -13.86 22.65
CA GLY A 199 20.49 -13.57 21.23
C GLY A 199 19.00 -13.58 20.85
N PHE A 200 18.24 -14.57 21.32
CA PHE A 200 16.79 -14.65 21.09
C PHE A 200 16.01 -13.56 21.82
N LEU A 201 16.37 -13.22 23.06
CA LEU A 201 15.82 -12.10 23.82
C LEU A 201 16.05 -10.76 23.09
N ALA A 202 17.26 -10.52 22.55
CA ALA A 202 17.53 -9.32 21.76
C ALA A 202 16.63 -9.25 20.51
N MET A 203 16.49 -10.35 19.78
CA MET A 203 15.57 -10.46 18.64
C MET A 203 14.11 -10.23 19.06
N LEU A 204 13.67 -10.81 20.17
CA LEU A 204 12.32 -10.69 20.73
C LEU A 204 11.98 -9.26 21.13
N LEU A 205 12.93 -8.53 21.74
CA LEU A 205 12.75 -7.14 22.15
C LEU A 205 12.71 -6.20 20.94
N LEU A 206 13.61 -6.37 19.96
CA LEU A 206 13.59 -5.61 18.71
C LEU A 206 12.29 -5.85 17.91
N SER A 207 11.84 -7.09 17.86
CA SER A 207 10.61 -7.47 17.15
C SER A 207 9.35 -7.05 17.90
N ALA A 208 9.32 -7.14 19.24
CA ALA A 208 8.23 -6.60 20.05
C ALA A 208 8.13 -5.07 19.93
N ARG A 209 9.26 -4.36 19.89
CA ARG A 209 9.29 -2.91 19.61
C ARG A 209 8.69 -2.61 18.24
N HIS A 210 9.06 -3.36 17.20
CA HIS A 210 8.51 -3.17 15.87
C HIS A 210 6.99 -3.43 15.80
N ILE A 211 6.50 -4.52 16.40
CA ILE A 211 5.06 -4.82 16.53
C ILE A 211 4.33 -3.68 17.29
N GLY A 212 4.94 -3.16 18.37
CA GLY A 212 4.37 -2.09 19.19
C GLY A 212 4.49 -0.67 18.59
N GLN A 213 5.25 -0.49 17.50
CA GLN A 213 5.24 0.72 16.68
C GLN A 213 4.08 0.67 15.68
N MET A 214 3.91 -0.47 15.00
CA MET A 214 2.94 -0.62 13.91
C MET A 214 1.49 -0.88 14.35
N PHE A 215 1.25 -1.41 15.56
CA PHE A 215 -0.09 -1.73 16.04
C PHE A 215 -0.47 -0.93 17.30
N PRO A 216 -1.65 -0.29 17.33
CA PRO A 216 -2.06 0.54 18.45
C PRO A 216 -2.29 -0.27 19.73
N ARG A 217 -2.03 0.37 20.89
CA ARG A 217 -2.25 -0.23 22.21
C ARG A 217 -3.74 -0.33 22.53
N GLY A 218 -4.32 -1.50 22.34
CA GLY A 218 -5.70 -1.81 22.78
C GLY A 218 -5.81 -2.14 24.27
N SER A 219 -7.05 -2.12 24.80
CA SER A 219 -7.33 -2.41 26.21
C SER A 219 -7.12 -3.88 26.59
N SER A 220 -6.82 -4.13 27.86
CA SER A 220 -6.59 -5.48 28.41
C SER A 220 -7.80 -6.42 28.25
N LEU A 221 -9.01 -5.86 28.20
CA LEU A 221 -10.26 -6.59 27.95
C LEU A 221 -10.29 -7.31 26.60
N LEU A 222 -9.44 -6.90 25.64
CA LEU A 222 -9.39 -7.45 24.28
C LEU A 222 -8.45 -8.65 24.15
N TYR A 223 -7.62 -8.95 25.16
CA TYR A 223 -6.54 -9.94 25.08
C TYR A 223 -7.02 -11.31 24.57
N PHE A 224 -8.16 -11.77 25.06
CA PHE A 224 -8.69 -13.12 24.76
C PHE A 224 -9.75 -13.14 23.66
N ARG A 225 -9.93 -12.05 22.90
CA ARG A 225 -10.99 -11.95 21.87
C ARG A 225 -10.83 -12.98 20.75
N PHE A 226 -9.61 -13.41 20.48
CA PHE A 226 -9.29 -14.49 19.52
C PHE A 226 -9.85 -15.86 19.95
N LEU A 227 -10.12 -16.11 21.24
CA LEU A 227 -10.69 -17.39 21.69
C LEU A 227 -12.07 -17.69 21.09
N ASN A 228 -12.80 -16.66 20.62
CA ASN A 228 -14.05 -16.86 19.89
C ASN A 228 -13.85 -17.66 18.59
N TYR A 229 -12.66 -17.59 17.98
CA TYR A 229 -12.36 -18.31 16.73
C TYR A 229 -12.21 -19.82 16.96
N PHE A 230 -11.96 -20.29 18.19
CA PHE A 230 -12.05 -21.71 18.52
C PHE A 230 -13.48 -22.25 18.41
N ARG A 231 -14.51 -21.41 18.59
CA ARG A 231 -15.92 -21.80 18.40
C ARG A 231 -16.33 -21.76 16.93
N GLN A 232 -15.82 -20.80 16.17
CA GLN A 232 -16.16 -20.59 14.76
C GLN A 232 -15.37 -21.52 13.81
N TYR A 233 -14.10 -21.78 14.13
CA TYR A 233 -13.15 -22.50 13.29
C TYR A 233 -12.33 -23.58 14.05
N PRO A 234 -12.96 -24.47 14.85
CA PRO A 234 -12.26 -25.45 15.70
C PRO A 234 -11.31 -26.39 14.94
N SER A 235 -11.55 -26.60 13.64
CA SER A 235 -10.70 -27.40 12.78
C SER A 235 -9.28 -26.83 12.61
N LEU A 236 -9.11 -25.51 12.64
CA LEU A 236 -7.81 -24.86 12.40
C LEU A 236 -6.77 -25.25 13.46
N PHE A 237 -7.20 -25.38 14.72
CA PHE A 237 -6.33 -25.82 15.81
C PHE A 237 -5.74 -27.20 15.53
N TRP A 238 -6.59 -28.18 15.24
CA TRP A 238 -6.15 -29.56 14.96
C TRP A 238 -5.35 -29.68 13.66
N ILE A 239 -5.66 -28.88 12.64
CA ILE A 239 -4.86 -28.82 11.41
C ILE A 239 -3.43 -28.37 11.73
N GLY A 240 -3.26 -27.26 12.48
CA GLY A 240 -1.96 -26.79 12.92
C GLY A 240 -1.21 -27.86 13.73
N THR A 241 -1.87 -28.44 14.74
CA THR A 241 -1.28 -29.52 15.56
C THR A 241 -0.83 -30.71 14.73
N PHE A 242 -1.64 -31.21 13.79
CA PHE A 242 -1.28 -32.39 12.98
C PHE A 242 -0.22 -32.09 11.92
N LEU A 243 -0.20 -30.90 11.32
CA LEU A 243 0.83 -30.53 10.36
C LEU A 243 2.22 -30.53 11.01
N TYR A 244 2.37 -29.96 12.21
CA TYR A 244 3.65 -29.97 12.92
C TYR A 244 3.96 -31.32 13.59
N ALA A 245 2.96 -32.03 14.14
CA ALA A 245 3.17 -33.38 14.65
C ALA A 245 3.64 -34.34 13.55
N GLY A 246 3.14 -34.19 12.32
CA GLY A 246 3.53 -35.01 11.18
C GLY A 246 5.02 -34.91 10.80
N VAL A 247 5.66 -33.77 11.09
CA VAL A 247 7.11 -33.56 10.85
C VAL A 247 7.99 -34.32 11.84
N TYR A 248 7.50 -34.57 13.07
CA TYR A 248 8.32 -35.12 14.16
C TYR A 248 7.88 -36.49 14.68
N VAL A 249 6.69 -36.97 14.30
CA VAL A 249 6.14 -38.24 14.82
C VAL A 249 7.03 -39.45 14.49
N HIS A 250 7.72 -39.45 13.34
CA HIS A 250 8.69 -40.50 13.03
C HIS A 250 9.89 -40.49 13.98
N SER A 251 10.45 -39.33 14.33
CA SER A 251 11.54 -39.25 15.33
C SER A 251 11.07 -39.74 16.69
N PHE A 252 9.83 -39.41 17.10
CA PHE A 252 9.25 -39.94 18.34
C PHE A 252 9.16 -41.48 18.34
N VAL A 253 8.88 -42.13 17.21
CA VAL A 253 8.93 -43.60 17.11
C VAL A 253 10.33 -44.14 17.43
N TYR A 254 11.40 -43.51 16.91
CA TYR A 254 12.79 -43.90 17.24
C TYR A 254 13.18 -43.53 18.68
N TRP A 255 12.70 -42.43 19.24
CA TRP A 255 12.95 -42.03 20.64
C TRP A 255 12.33 -42.99 21.67
N PHE A 256 11.30 -43.75 21.27
CA PHE A 256 10.73 -44.85 22.05
C PHE A 256 11.12 -46.24 21.52
N GLY A 257 12.01 -46.30 20.52
CA GLY A 257 12.50 -47.52 19.87
C GLY A 257 13.78 -48.07 20.51
N PRO A 258 14.31 -49.19 19.97
CA PRO A 258 15.56 -49.80 20.44
C PRO A 258 16.77 -48.87 20.25
N GLU A 259 16.82 -48.14 19.14
CA GLU A 259 17.89 -47.18 18.78
C GLU A 259 17.82 -45.85 19.56
N SER A 260 17.29 -45.86 20.79
CA SER A 260 17.15 -44.66 21.62
C SER A 260 18.30 -44.51 22.63
N VAL A 261 18.97 -43.37 22.57
CA VAL A 261 20.05 -42.97 23.49
C VAL A 261 19.49 -41.97 24.50
N ARG A 262 19.93 -42.09 25.77
CA ARG A 262 19.50 -41.22 26.88
C ARG A 262 20.58 -40.21 27.25
N VAL A 263 20.48 -38.99 26.73
CA VAL A 263 21.34 -37.87 27.14
C VAL A 263 20.83 -37.28 28.45
N ALA A 264 21.72 -37.13 29.43
CA ALA A 264 21.41 -36.69 30.80
C ALA A 264 20.16 -37.36 31.40
N GLU A 265 20.10 -38.70 31.30
CA GLU A 265 19.05 -39.59 31.85
C GLU A 265 17.60 -39.39 31.32
N ARG A 266 17.30 -38.26 30.68
CA ARG A 266 15.92 -37.86 30.32
C ARG A 266 15.69 -37.66 28.83
N PHE A 267 16.61 -36.99 28.15
CA PHE A 267 16.48 -36.70 26.72
C PHE A 267 16.63 -38.00 25.93
N ALA A 268 15.52 -38.51 25.40
CA ALA A 268 15.55 -39.55 24.37
C ALA A 268 15.88 -38.89 23.03
N ILE A 269 16.94 -39.33 22.39
CA ILE A 269 17.26 -39.02 21.00
C ILE A 269 17.67 -40.31 20.30
N SER A 270 17.61 -40.35 18.98
CA SER A 270 18.24 -41.42 18.21
C SER A 270 19.28 -40.79 17.28
N PRO A 271 20.56 -40.65 17.70
CA PRO A 271 21.60 -40.04 16.87
C PRO A 271 21.77 -40.75 15.52
N PHE A 272 21.47 -42.05 15.49
CA PHE A 272 21.38 -42.85 14.28
C PHE A 272 20.40 -42.26 13.27
N TYR A 273 19.16 -41.98 13.67
CA TYR A 273 18.06 -41.60 12.79
C TYR A 273 17.79 -40.09 12.70
N ASP A 274 17.88 -39.36 13.82
CA ASP A 274 17.60 -37.92 13.90
C ASP A 274 18.61 -37.09 13.09
N LEU A 275 19.87 -37.56 12.98
CA LEU A 275 20.91 -36.87 12.20
C LEU A 275 20.61 -36.94 10.68
N PRO A 276 20.39 -38.11 10.05
CA PRO A 276 19.80 -38.23 8.72
C PRO A 276 18.53 -37.40 8.53
N ALA A 277 17.58 -37.45 9.48
CA ALA A 277 16.31 -36.74 9.38
C ALA A 277 16.50 -35.21 9.36
N PHE A 278 17.40 -34.66 10.17
CA PHE A 278 17.71 -33.23 10.17
C PHE A 278 18.27 -32.77 8.81
N TYR A 279 19.30 -33.45 8.29
CA TYR A 279 19.88 -33.08 6.99
C TYR A 279 18.91 -33.28 5.84
N ALA A 280 18.08 -34.33 5.88
CA ALA A 280 17.06 -34.57 4.88
C ALA A 280 15.94 -33.50 4.93
N TYR A 281 15.56 -33.01 6.11
CA TYR A 281 14.58 -31.92 6.25
C TYR A 281 15.10 -30.60 5.66
N LEU A 282 16.40 -30.29 5.78
CA LEU A 282 16.97 -29.07 5.17
C LEU A 282 16.77 -29.02 3.64
N THR A 283 16.60 -30.18 2.98
CA THR A 283 16.39 -30.25 1.53
C THR A 283 15.06 -29.66 1.06
N VAL A 284 14.07 -29.42 1.94
CA VAL A 284 12.74 -28.87 1.57
C VAL A 284 12.73 -27.36 1.33
N ALA A 285 13.82 -26.66 1.65
CA ALA A 285 13.91 -25.21 1.58
C ALA A 285 13.61 -24.61 0.17
N PRO A 286 14.03 -25.21 -0.96
CA PRO A 286 13.71 -24.71 -2.29
C PRO A 286 12.21 -24.68 -2.57
N ALA A 287 11.47 -25.74 -2.23
CA ALA A 287 10.01 -25.78 -2.40
C ALA A 287 9.30 -24.64 -1.64
N LEU A 288 9.75 -24.30 -0.43
CA LEU A 288 9.18 -23.19 0.35
C LEU A 288 9.40 -21.83 -0.32
N VAL A 289 10.60 -21.58 -0.86
CA VAL A 289 10.92 -20.34 -1.58
C VAL A 289 10.13 -20.24 -2.88
N THR A 290 10.11 -21.31 -3.69
CA THR A 290 9.37 -21.35 -4.95
C THR A 290 7.87 -21.21 -4.71
N PHE A 291 7.32 -21.81 -3.65
CA PHE A 291 5.91 -21.65 -3.26
C PHE A 291 5.54 -20.19 -2.97
N VAL A 292 6.35 -19.47 -2.18
CA VAL A 292 6.06 -18.06 -1.88
C VAL A 292 6.10 -17.19 -3.15
N VAL A 293 7.07 -17.42 -4.04
CA VAL A 293 7.13 -16.72 -5.34
C VAL A 293 5.89 -17.05 -6.18
N SER A 294 5.70 -18.33 -6.50
CA SER A 294 4.62 -18.85 -7.34
C SER A 294 3.22 -18.39 -6.88
N LEU A 295 2.97 -18.45 -5.58
CA LEU A 295 1.69 -18.04 -5.00
C LEU A 295 1.43 -16.54 -5.20
N GLU A 296 2.42 -15.68 -4.92
CA GLU A 296 2.28 -14.21 -4.98
C GLU A 296 2.37 -13.64 -6.40
N THR A 297 3.19 -14.24 -7.29
CA THR A 297 3.42 -13.72 -8.64
C THR A 297 2.42 -14.24 -9.66
N SER A 298 2.10 -15.54 -9.64
CA SER A 298 1.32 -16.21 -10.69
C SER A 298 -0.10 -16.57 -10.23
N PHE A 299 -0.22 -17.33 -9.14
CA PHE A 299 -1.51 -17.91 -8.76
C PHE A 299 -2.48 -16.88 -8.17
N TYR A 300 -2.01 -15.95 -7.32
CA TYR A 300 -2.87 -14.95 -6.68
C TYR A 300 -3.62 -14.07 -7.68
N GLU A 301 -3.02 -13.75 -8.83
CA GLU A 301 -3.67 -12.96 -9.88
C GLU A 301 -4.90 -13.69 -10.45
N LYS A 302 -4.73 -14.96 -10.86
CA LYS A 302 -5.82 -15.78 -11.42
C LYS A 302 -6.88 -16.12 -10.37
N TYR A 303 -6.49 -16.31 -9.11
CA TYR A 303 -7.43 -16.45 -8.00
C TYR A 303 -8.27 -15.18 -7.78
N ARG A 304 -7.64 -14.00 -7.75
CA ARG A 304 -8.33 -12.71 -7.63
C ARG A 304 -9.27 -12.49 -8.82
N ALA A 305 -8.84 -12.82 -10.03
CA ALA A 305 -9.68 -12.73 -11.23
C ALA A 305 -10.96 -13.59 -11.11
N TYR A 306 -10.85 -14.87 -10.72
CA TYR A 306 -12.01 -15.75 -10.49
C TYR A 306 -12.99 -15.19 -9.46
N TYR A 307 -12.53 -14.73 -8.30
CA TYR A 307 -13.41 -14.14 -7.28
C TYR A 307 -13.96 -12.76 -7.68
N SER A 308 -13.21 -11.96 -8.44
CA SER A 308 -13.69 -10.70 -9.02
C SER A 308 -14.85 -10.94 -9.99
N SER A 309 -14.72 -11.93 -10.89
CA SER A 309 -15.80 -12.35 -11.79
C SER A 309 -17.07 -12.79 -11.06
N ILE A 310 -16.96 -13.34 -9.85
CA ILE A 310 -18.11 -13.74 -9.02
C ILE A 310 -18.76 -12.54 -8.32
N LEU A 311 -17.96 -11.59 -7.82
CA LEU A 311 -18.46 -10.45 -7.05
C LEU A 311 -19.02 -9.33 -7.93
N ASN A 312 -18.42 -9.11 -9.11
CA ASN A 312 -18.69 -7.96 -9.98
C ASN A 312 -19.58 -8.32 -11.20
N GLY A 313 -20.47 -9.30 -11.07
CA GLY A 313 -21.47 -9.61 -12.12
C GLY A 313 -20.91 -10.25 -13.41
N GLY A 314 -19.91 -11.13 -13.29
CA GLY A 314 -19.48 -12.00 -14.40
C GLY A 314 -20.59 -12.94 -14.84
N THR A 315 -20.63 -13.26 -16.15
CA THR A 315 -21.52 -14.30 -16.67
C THR A 315 -21.01 -15.68 -16.25
N TYR A 316 -21.85 -16.71 -16.38
CA TYR A 316 -21.42 -18.09 -16.16
C TYR A 316 -20.23 -18.49 -17.05
N ALA A 317 -20.15 -17.97 -18.28
CA ALA A 317 -19.02 -18.23 -19.16
C ALA A 317 -17.71 -17.69 -18.57
N ASP A 318 -17.75 -16.47 -18.05
CA ASP A 318 -16.58 -15.77 -17.49
C ASP A 318 -16.10 -16.45 -16.20
N ILE A 319 -17.04 -16.77 -15.30
CA ILE A 319 -16.74 -17.49 -14.05
C ILE A 319 -16.18 -18.88 -14.38
N ALA A 320 -16.81 -19.62 -15.29
CA ALA A 320 -16.34 -20.95 -15.70
C ALA A 320 -14.95 -20.93 -16.35
N GLN A 321 -14.57 -19.80 -16.96
CA GLN A 321 -13.34 -19.61 -17.68
C GLN A 321 -12.20 -19.06 -16.80
N ALA A 322 -12.46 -18.06 -15.96
CA ALA A 322 -11.54 -17.63 -14.91
C ALA A 322 -11.23 -18.80 -13.94
N ARG A 323 -12.22 -19.67 -13.69
CA ARG A 323 -12.03 -20.96 -13.00
C ARG A 323 -11.09 -21.91 -13.76
N ARG A 324 -11.25 -22.08 -15.08
CA ARG A 324 -10.35 -22.91 -15.91
C ARG A 324 -8.92 -22.38 -15.86
N ASP A 325 -8.75 -21.07 -15.94
CA ASP A 325 -7.45 -20.40 -15.87
C ASP A 325 -6.78 -20.59 -14.52
N MET A 326 -7.47 -20.28 -13.43
CA MET A 326 -7.00 -20.54 -12.08
C MET A 326 -6.66 -22.01 -11.86
N GLN A 327 -7.44 -22.95 -12.39
CA GLN A 327 -7.13 -24.39 -12.36
C GLN A 327 -5.86 -24.74 -13.13
N LYS A 328 -5.71 -24.23 -14.37
CA LYS A 328 -4.55 -24.47 -15.25
C LYS A 328 -3.28 -23.92 -14.63
N THR A 329 -3.30 -22.67 -14.16
CA THR A 329 -2.18 -22.05 -13.43
C THR A 329 -1.87 -22.82 -12.15
N LEU A 330 -2.86 -23.14 -11.31
CA LEU A 330 -2.64 -23.91 -10.08
C LEU A 330 -1.94 -25.25 -10.33
N MET A 331 -2.32 -25.99 -11.38
CA MET A 331 -1.68 -27.25 -11.73
C MET A 331 -0.27 -27.05 -12.30
N HIS A 332 -0.06 -26.06 -13.17
CA HIS A 332 1.26 -25.74 -13.70
C HIS A 332 2.24 -25.36 -12.58
N GLU A 333 1.82 -24.49 -11.66
CA GLU A 333 2.61 -24.03 -10.52
C GLU A 333 2.93 -25.17 -9.54
N ILE A 334 1.97 -26.06 -9.26
CA ILE A 334 2.23 -27.28 -8.44
C ILE A 334 3.25 -28.20 -9.12
N SER A 335 3.13 -28.46 -10.43
CA SER A 335 4.11 -29.25 -11.17
C SER A 335 5.50 -28.60 -11.14
N PHE A 336 5.60 -27.31 -11.45
CA PHE A 336 6.87 -26.57 -11.43
C PHE A 336 7.55 -26.60 -10.06
N MET A 337 6.80 -26.41 -8.96
CA MET A 337 7.33 -26.56 -7.60
C MET A 337 7.87 -27.97 -7.32
N MET A 338 7.17 -29.01 -7.76
CA MET A 338 7.62 -30.40 -7.59
C MET A 338 8.84 -30.72 -8.47
N GLU A 339 8.92 -30.19 -9.69
CA GLU A 339 10.07 -30.34 -10.60
C GLU A 339 11.33 -29.68 -10.02
N VAL A 340 11.22 -28.44 -9.54
CA VAL A 340 12.33 -27.73 -8.88
C VAL A 340 12.77 -28.48 -7.62
N GLN A 341 11.83 -28.92 -6.78
CA GLN A 341 12.19 -29.67 -5.58
C GLN A 341 12.82 -31.03 -5.90
N LEU A 342 12.36 -31.73 -6.94
CA LEU A 342 12.93 -33.01 -7.37
C LEU A 342 14.39 -32.84 -7.83
N LEU A 343 14.71 -31.77 -8.58
CA LEU A 343 16.08 -31.43 -8.95
C LEU A 343 16.98 -31.25 -7.73
N PHE A 344 16.52 -30.49 -6.72
CA PHE A 344 17.26 -30.30 -5.47
C PHE A 344 17.37 -31.59 -4.66
N THR A 345 16.34 -32.43 -4.63
CA THR A 345 16.36 -33.75 -3.98
C THR A 345 17.40 -34.68 -4.61
N ILE A 346 17.48 -34.75 -5.94
CA ILE A 346 18.53 -35.53 -6.65
C ILE A 346 19.92 -34.96 -6.32
N LEU A 347 20.07 -33.63 -6.33
CA LEU A 347 21.33 -32.97 -5.98
C LEU A 347 21.73 -33.24 -4.52
N SER A 348 20.79 -33.22 -3.59
CA SER A 348 21.03 -33.51 -2.17
C SER A 348 21.43 -34.97 -1.92
N ILE A 349 20.90 -35.93 -2.69
CA ILE A 349 21.35 -37.32 -2.67
C ILE A 349 22.80 -37.40 -3.18
N ALA A 350 23.09 -36.84 -4.35
CA ALA A 350 24.43 -36.87 -4.95
C ALA A 350 25.50 -36.17 -4.08
N LEU A 351 25.18 -35.01 -3.50
CA LEU A 351 26.03 -34.33 -2.52
C LEU A 351 26.13 -35.10 -1.20
N GLY A 352 25.04 -35.73 -0.76
CA GLY A 352 24.99 -36.54 0.46
C GLY A 352 26.01 -37.68 0.43
N ILE A 353 26.00 -38.47 -0.64
CA ILE A 353 26.95 -39.57 -0.88
C ILE A 353 28.41 -39.10 -0.77
N LYS A 354 28.72 -37.89 -1.25
CA LYS A 354 30.08 -37.35 -1.25
C LYS A 354 30.50 -36.69 0.07
N LEU A 355 29.58 -35.98 0.74
CA LEU A 355 29.89 -35.09 1.85
C LEU A 355 29.60 -35.70 3.23
N LEU A 356 28.51 -36.46 3.36
CA LEU A 356 28.06 -36.98 4.66
C LEU A 356 29.02 -38.00 5.29
N PRO A 357 29.62 -38.95 4.54
CA PRO A 357 30.66 -39.82 5.10
C PRO A 357 31.89 -39.02 5.59
N GLY A 358 32.21 -37.90 4.94
CA GLY A 358 33.31 -37.01 5.33
C GLY A 358 33.08 -36.27 6.67
N ILE A 359 31.84 -36.22 7.15
CA ILE A 359 31.49 -35.67 8.49
C ILE A 359 31.07 -36.76 9.48
N GLY A 360 31.28 -38.04 9.16
CA GLY A 360 31.12 -39.17 10.07
C GLY A 360 29.81 -39.96 9.98
N PHE A 361 29.03 -39.85 8.90
CA PHE A 361 27.88 -40.74 8.67
C PHE A 361 28.34 -42.17 8.40
N SER A 362 27.64 -43.16 8.97
CA SER A 362 27.73 -44.55 8.52
C SER A 362 27.03 -44.75 7.16
N MET A 363 27.32 -45.86 6.46
CA MET A 363 26.61 -46.20 5.21
C MET A 363 25.12 -46.43 5.43
N GLU A 364 24.74 -47.00 6.57
CA GLU A 364 23.35 -47.24 6.95
C GLU A 364 22.59 -45.94 7.26
N GLN A 365 23.27 -44.97 7.89
CA GLN A 365 22.75 -43.60 8.05
C GLN A 365 22.61 -42.87 6.70
N LEU A 366 23.51 -43.15 5.75
CA LEU A 366 23.45 -42.61 4.39
C LEU A 366 22.26 -43.20 3.60
N ASP A 367 22.01 -44.51 3.69
CA ASP A 367 20.83 -45.14 3.10
C ASP A 367 19.52 -44.64 3.73
N THR A 368 19.51 -44.48 5.07
CA THR A 368 18.43 -43.83 5.81
C THR A 368 18.20 -42.40 5.32
N PHE A 369 19.26 -41.62 5.11
CA PHE A 369 19.20 -40.27 4.55
C PHE A 369 18.60 -40.26 3.14
N HIS A 370 19.00 -41.17 2.25
CA HIS A 370 18.44 -41.25 0.89
C HIS A 370 16.92 -41.46 0.90
N LEU A 371 16.42 -42.40 1.71
CA LEU A 371 14.98 -42.64 1.85
C LEU A 371 14.25 -41.46 2.50
N LEU A 372 14.87 -40.79 3.49
CA LEU A 372 14.29 -39.61 4.12
C LEU A 372 14.24 -38.39 3.20
N VAL A 373 15.24 -38.15 2.34
CA VAL A 373 15.19 -37.05 1.36
C VAL A 373 14.03 -37.26 0.37
N LEU A 374 13.81 -38.50 -0.10
CA LEU A 374 12.66 -38.84 -0.94
C LEU A 374 11.33 -38.70 -0.16
N GLY A 375 11.30 -39.09 1.11
CA GLY A 375 10.13 -38.92 1.97
C GLY A 375 9.79 -37.44 2.20
N TYR A 376 10.79 -36.60 2.47
CA TYR A 376 10.60 -35.17 2.68
C TYR A 376 10.22 -34.41 1.40
N PHE A 377 10.66 -34.86 0.22
CA PHE A 377 10.15 -34.38 -1.07
C PHE A 377 8.63 -34.60 -1.22
N LEU A 378 8.16 -35.81 -0.94
CA LEU A 378 6.73 -36.13 -1.02
C LEU A 378 5.93 -35.41 0.08
N PHE A 379 6.51 -35.28 1.28
CA PHE A 379 5.92 -34.55 2.39
C PHE A 379 5.75 -33.06 2.07
N ILE A 380 6.78 -32.38 1.55
CA ILE A 380 6.68 -30.94 1.28
C ILE A 380 5.69 -30.65 0.14
N ALA A 381 5.62 -31.52 -0.87
CA ALA A 381 4.57 -31.47 -1.89
C ALA A 381 3.18 -31.63 -1.26
N ALA A 382 2.96 -32.63 -0.38
CA ALA A 382 1.68 -32.83 0.30
C ALA A 382 1.32 -31.63 1.21
N PHE A 383 2.32 -31.06 1.88
CA PHE A 383 2.19 -29.89 2.74
C PHE A 383 1.76 -28.64 1.95
N ILE A 384 2.40 -28.35 0.81
CA ILE A 384 2.02 -27.25 -0.09
C ILE A 384 0.58 -27.44 -0.60
N VAL A 385 0.20 -28.66 -0.99
CA VAL A 385 -1.18 -28.96 -1.43
C VAL A 385 -2.18 -28.76 -0.28
N MET A 386 -1.86 -29.14 0.95
CA MET A 386 -2.70 -28.86 2.12
C MET A 386 -2.79 -27.36 2.45
N LEU A 387 -1.72 -26.57 2.27
CA LEU A 387 -1.78 -25.11 2.40
C LEU A 387 -2.68 -24.48 1.32
N LEU A 388 -2.61 -24.96 0.07
CA LEU A 388 -3.49 -24.52 -1.01
C LEU A 388 -4.96 -24.90 -0.73
N MET A 389 -5.22 -26.06 -0.11
CA MET A 389 -6.56 -26.40 0.36
C MET A 389 -7.08 -25.43 1.44
N LEU A 390 -6.22 -25.00 2.38
CA LEU A 390 -6.57 -23.96 3.36
C LEU A 390 -6.80 -22.60 2.71
N TYR A 391 -6.06 -22.28 1.65
CA TYR A 391 -6.23 -21.06 0.86
C TYR A 391 -7.64 -20.99 0.23
N PHE A 392 -8.20 -22.14 -0.19
CA PHE A 392 -9.58 -22.28 -0.64
C PHE A 392 -10.61 -22.55 0.49
N ASP A 393 -10.23 -22.41 1.76
CA ASP A 393 -11.03 -22.74 2.97
C ASP A 393 -11.51 -24.21 3.08
N ASP A 394 -10.88 -25.17 2.40
CA ASP A 394 -11.15 -26.62 2.56
C ASP A 394 -10.54 -27.20 3.84
N ARG A 395 -10.92 -26.62 4.99
CA ARG A 395 -10.51 -27.04 6.33
C ARG A 395 -10.85 -28.50 6.62
N LYS A 396 -11.94 -29.04 6.05
CA LYS A 396 -12.34 -30.44 6.25
C LYS A 396 -11.39 -31.40 5.53
N GLY A 397 -11.01 -31.08 4.29
CA GLY A 397 -10.00 -31.84 3.56
C GLY A 397 -8.64 -31.79 4.25
N ALA A 398 -8.19 -30.59 4.62
CA ALA A 398 -6.87 -30.41 5.24
C ALA A 398 -6.75 -31.17 6.58
N LEU A 399 -7.79 -31.12 7.43
CA LEU A 399 -7.83 -31.86 8.70
C LEU A 399 -7.79 -33.38 8.51
N ALA A 400 -8.50 -33.90 7.50
CA ALA A 400 -8.55 -35.33 7.24
C ALA A 400 -7.20 -35.85 6.73
N VAL A 401 -6.55 -35.12 5.81
CA VAL A 401 -5.25 -35.53 5.25
C VAL A 401 -4.13 -35.40 6.29
N SER A 402 -4.05 -34.29 7.04
CA SER A 402 -2.99 -34.12 8.04
C SER A 402 -3.13 -35.09 9.21
N GLY A 403 -4.35 -35.32 9.71
CA GLY A 403 -4.60 -36.31 10.76
C GLY A 403 -4.28 -37.74 10.32
N LEU A 404 -4.66 -38.11 9.08
CA LEU A 404 -4.31 -39.41 8.50
C LEU A 404 -2.79 -39.55 8.31
N PHE A 405 -2.10 -38.50 7.85
CA PHE A 405 -0.65 -38.51 7.68
C PHE A 405 0.07 -38.79 9.00
N VAL A 406 -0.31 -38.15 10.11
CA VAL A 406 0.29 -38.43 11.44
C VAL A 406 0.14 -39.90 11.83
N VAL A 407 -1.06 -40.48 11.64
CA VAL A 407 -1.35 -41.88 12.00
C VAL A 407 -0.56 -42.85 11.11
N LEU A 408 -0.55 -42.63 9.79
CA LEU A 408 0.20 -43.45 8.84
C LEU A 408 1.71 -43.34 9.06
N ASN A 409 2.23 -42.14 9.32
CA ASN A 409 3.65 -41.91 9.54
C ASN A 409 4.13 -42.62 10.82
N ALA A 410 3.36 -42.56 11.91
CA ALA A 410 3.63 -43.33 13.12
C ALA A 410 3.59 -44.85 12.87
N ALA A 411 2.51 -45.35 12.25
CA ALA A 411 2.30 -46.78 12.05
C ALA A 411 3.32 -47.39 11.07
N PHE A 412 3.54 -46.76 9.91
CA PHE A 412 4.51 -47.24 8.93
C PHE A 412 5.94 -47.08 9.44
N THR A 413 6.31 -45.99 10.12
CA THR A 413 7.65 -45.87 10.71
C THR A 413 7.89 -46.94 11.77
N THR A 414 6.89 -47.27 12.61
CA THR A 414 7.02 -48.34 13.60
C THR A 414 7.21 -49.70 12.92
N TRP A 415 6.43 -49.97 11.87
CA TRP A 415 6.54 -51.20 11.09
C TRP A 415 7.89 -51.32 10.36
N THR A 416 8.32 -50.30 9.62
CA THR A 416 9.58 -50.39 8.86
C THR A 416 10.81 -50.32 9.77
N MET A 417 10.75 -49.64 10.92
CA MET A 417 11.77 -49.73 11.97
C MET A 417 11.91 -51.17 12.50
N SER A 418 10.79 -51.87 12.76
CA SER A 418 10.82 -53.28 13.19
C SER A 418 11.27 -54.27 12.11
N ALA A 419 11.39 -53.81 10.86
CA ALA A 419 11.80 -54.59 9.70
C ALA A 419 13.18 -54.16 9.16
N ASP A 420 13.96 -53.37 9.91
CA ASP A 420 15.30 -52.91 9.52
C ASP A 420 15.30 -52.08 8.21
N GLN A 421 14.21 -51.32 7.98
CA GLN A 421 13.97 -50.50 6.79
C GLN A 421 13.73 -49.03 7.21
N HIS A 422 14.81 -48.38 7.62
CA HIS A 422 14.78 -47.01 8.13
C HIS A 422 14.39 -46.00 7.04
N GLY A 423 13.66 -44.95 7.43
CA GLY A 423 13.16 -43.90 6.51
C GLY A 423 11.97 -44.31 5.61
N LEU A 424 11.84 -45.59 5.24
CA LEU A 424 10.80 -46.09 4.32
C LEU A 424 9.37 -45.78 4.79
N GLY A 425 9.09 -45.85 6.09
CA GLY A 425 7.77 -45.53 6.65
C GLY A 425 7.33 -44.08 6.40
N MET A 426 8.25 -43.12 6.55
CA MET A 426 8.02 -41.70 6.25
C MET A 426 7.78 -41.48 4.75
N PHE A 427 8.53 -42.17 3.88
CA PHE A 427 8.30 -42.16 2.43
C PHE A 427 6.91 -42.67 2.06
N ALA A 428 6.50 -43.85 2.56
CA ALA A 428 5.22 -44.46 2.25
C ALA A 428 4.03 -43.63 2.78
N ALA A 429 4.13 -43.08 3.98
CA ALA A 429 3.10 -42.21 4.56
C ALA A 429 2.96 -40.89 3.78
N SER A 430 4.08 -40.30 3.37
CA SER A 430 4.10 -39.05 2.61
C SER A 430 3.57 -39.23 1.19
N PHE A 431 3.89 -40.35 0.53
CA PHE A 431 3.33 -40.72 -0.77
C PHE A 431 1.80 -40.80 -0.73
N LEU A 432 1.24 -41.54 0.24
CA LEU A 432 -0.20 -41.69 0.37
C LEU A 432 -0.88 -40.37 0.76
N ALA A 433 -0.25 -39.55 1.61
CA ALA A 433 -0.73 -38.21 1.93
C ALA A 433 -0.77 -37.30 0.69
N LEU A 434 0.27 -37.30 -0.16
CA LEU A 434 0.32 -36.51 -1.39
C LEU A 434 -0.78 -36.91 -2.37
N VAL A 435 -0.97 -38.21 -2.61
CA VAL A 435 -2.03 -38.73 -3.51
C VAL A 435 -3.41 -38.30 -3.02
N LEU A 436 -3.68 -38.42 -1.71
CA LEU A 436 -4.96 -38.03 -1.12
C LEU A 436 -5.16 -36.51 -1.11
N ALA A 437 -4.10 -35.72 -0.86
CA ALA A 437 -4.13 -34.27 -0.91
C ALA A 437 -4.45 -33.77 -2.32
N LEU A 438 -3.73 -34.26 -3.34
CA LEU A 438 -3.96 -33.89 -4.75
C LEU A 438 -5.36 -34.32 -5.22
N ALA A 439 -5.79 -35.56 -4.92
CA ALA A 439 -7.12 -36.03 -5.27
C ALA A 439 -8.23 -35.21 -4.59
N ARG A 440 -7.99 -34.72 -3.36
CA ARG A 440 -8.92 -33.83 -2.64
C ARG A 440 -8.93 -32.42 -3.24
N LEU A 441 -7.77 -31.81 -3.46
CA LEU A 441 -7.64 -30.48 -4.06
C LEU A 441 -8.27 -30.45 -5.46
N LEU A 442 -7.91 -31.38 -6.34
CA LEU A 442 -8.49 -31.49 -7.69
C LEU A 442 -10.03 -31.61 -7.64
N ARG A 443 -10.56 -32.44 -6.73
CA ARG A 443 -12.02 -32.59 -6.55
C ARG A 443 -12.67 -31.32 -5.98
N TYR A 444 -11.97 -30.59 -5.11
CA TYR A 444 -12.49 -29.34 -4.54
C TYR A 444 -12.52 -28.25 -5.60
N VAL A 445 -11.37 -27.97 -6.25
CA VAL A 445 -11.24 -26.89 -7.22
C VAL A 445 -12.08 -27.15 -8.48
N ARG A 446 -12.27 -28.42 -8.90
CA ARG A 446 -13.20 -28.77 -10.00
C ARG A 446 -14.65 -28.38 -9.71
N ASN A 447 -15.05 -28.38 -8.43
CA ASN A 447 -16.40 -28.02 -7.99
C ASN A 447 -16.42 -26.69 -7.22
N ILE A 448 -15.44 -25.80 -7.46
CA ILE A 448 -15.25 -24.61 -6.61
C ILE A 448 -16.48 -23.71 -6.57
N ASP A 449 -17.17 -23.50 -7.70
CA ASP A 449 -18.40 -22.69 -7.76
C ASP A 449 -19.46 -23.17 -6.76
N TYR A 450 -19.65 -24.49 -6.65
CA TYR A 450 -20.59 -25.07 -5.67
C TYR A 450 -20.19 -24.73 -4.24
N TYR A 451 -18.90 -24.77 -3.91
CA TYR A 451 -18.43 -24.36 -2.60
C TYR A 451 -18.55 -22.84 -2.39
N THR A 452 -18.17 -22.03 -3.39
CA THR A 452 -18.26 -20.56 -3.33
C THR A 452 -19.68 -20.05 -3.16
N TYR A 453 -20.67 -20.63 -3.86
CA TYR A 453 -22.08 -20.21 -3.79
C TYR A 453 -22.89 -20.95 -2.71
N CYS A 454 -22.81 -22.29 -2.66
CA CYS A 454 -23.75 -23.10 -1.88
C CYS A 454 -23.24 -23.47 -0.48
N SER A 455 -21.96 -23.21 -0.13
CA SER A 455 -21.41 -23.55 1.19
C SER A 455 -21.28 -22.37 2.17
N GLN A 456 -21.65 -21.16 1.74
CA GLN A 456 -21.72 -20.00 2.63
C GLN A 456 -22.85 -20.16 3.67
N PRO A 457 -22.64 -19.82 4.96
CA PRO A 457 -23.72 -19.82 5.93
C PRO A 457 -24.74 -18.73 5.55
N PRO A 458 -26.05 -19.03 5.51
CA PRO A 458 -27.06 -18.06 5.14
C PRO A 458 -27.07 -16.89 6.13
N LYS A 459 -26.69 -15.70 5.65
CA LYS A 459 -26.84 -14.45 6.40
C LYS A 459 -28.33 -14.17 6.59
N PHE A 460 -28.86 -14.48 7.78
CA PHE A 460 -30.14 -13.91 8.21
C PHE A 460 -30.00 -12.38 8.23
N ARG A 461 -30.59 -11.72 7.23
CA ARG A 461 -30.78 -10.26 7.25
C ARG A 461 -31.63 -9.93 8.48
N GLY A 462 -31.09 -9.11 9.37
CA GLY A 462 -31.82 -8.61 10.54
C GLY A 462 -32.88 -7.61 10.11
N GLY A 463 -34.08 -8.09 9.77
CA GLY A 463 -35.28 -7.28 9.73
C GLY A 463 -35.90 -7.22 11.12
N ALA A 464 -36.20 -6.02 11.60
CA ALA A 464 -36.97 -5.86 12.84
C ALA A 464 -38.38 -6.39 12.63
N HIS A 465 -38.79 -7.42 13.38
CA HIS A 465 -40.10 -7.59 14.01
C HIS A 465 -40.08 -8.87 14.87
N GLY A 466 -40.58 -8.79 16.10
CA GLY A 466 -40.55 -9.92 17.02
C GLY A 466 -41.67 -10.92 16.75
N HIS A 467 -41.34 -12.18 16.47
CA HIS A 467 -42.21 -13.33 16.80
C HIS A 467 -41.39 -14.60 17.10
N LYS A 468 -41.86 -15.39 18.08
CA LYS A 468 -41.20 -16.62 18.56
C LYS A 468 -41.84 -17.87 17.94
N SER A 469 -41.15 -18.61 17.09
CA SER A 469 -41.30 -20.07 16.95
C SER A 469 -40.12 -20.66 16.17
N ARG A 470 -39.22 -21.41 16.82
CA ARG A 470 -39.28 -22.89 16.88
C ARG A 470 -39.34 -23.59 15.51
N LEU A 471 -38.20 -24.15 15.11
CA LEU A 471 -38.15 -25.55 14.69
C LEU A 471 -36.85 -26.18 15.19
N SER A 472 -36.95 -27.42 15.66
CA SER A 472 -35.92 -28.15 16.40
C SER A 472 -35.40 -29.35 15.62
N VAL A 473 -34.20 -29.83 16.00
CA VAL A 473 -33.57 -31.17 15.79
C VAL A 473 -32.08 -30.91 15.47
N PHE A 474 -31.06 -31.37 16.20
CA PHE A 474 -30.97 -32.34 17.30
C PHE A 474 -30.47 -31.72 18.62
N ARG A 475 -30.98 -32.21 19.76
CA ARG A 475 -30.49 -31.87 21.11
C ARG A 475 -29.88 -33.11 21.78
N LYS A 476 -28.55 -33.25 21.74
CA LYS A 476 -27.80 -34.01 22.78
C LYS A 476 -27.07 -33.00 23.67
N LYS A 477 -27.20 -33.18 24.99
CA LYS A 477 -26.75 -32.22 26.02
C LYS A 477 -25.21 -32.15 26.05
N PRO A 478 -24.58 -30.96 26.10
CA PRO A 478 -23.21 -30.85 26.59
C PRO A 478 -23.20 -31.00 28.11
N GLY A 479 -22.26 -31.79 28.64
CA GLY A 479 -22.06 -31.96 30.08
C GLY A 479 -21.47 -30.70 30.74
N LYS A 480 -21.90 -30.39 31.97
CA LYS A 480 -21.53 -29.17 32.73
C LYS A 480 -20.07 -29.14 33.26
N HIS A 481 -19.12 -29.87 32.66
CA HIS A 481 -17.77 -30.03 33.22
C HIS A 481 -16.63 -29.35 32.44
N ALA A 482 -16.88 -28.79 31.25
CA ALA A 482 -15.82 -28.20 30.42
C ALA A 482 -15.43 -26.75 30.78
N ALA A 483 -16.26 -26.00 31.52
CA ALA A 483 -16.04 -24.56 31.77
C ALA A 483 -15.46 -24.24 33.16
N SER A 484 -15.65 -25.11 34.16
CA SER A 484 -15.31 -24.83 35.55
C SER A 484 -13.87 -25.18 35.93
N ALA A 485 -13.16 -25.99 35.13
CA ALA A 485 -11.82 -26.47 35.44
C ALA A 485 -10.70 -25.44 35.17
N VAL A 486 -10.91 -24.52 34.22
CA VAL A 486 -9.86 -23.57 33.77
C VAL A 486 -9.77 -22.33 34.68
N LEU A 487 -10.87 -21.95 35.35
CA LEU A 487 -10.93 -20.72 36.14
C LEU A 487 -10.45 -20.88 37.60
N LEU A 488 -10.49 -22.11 38.14
CA LEU A 488 -10.15 -22.38 39.55
C LEU A 488 -8.65 -22.63 39.81
N LEU A 489 -7.85 -22.87 38.76
CA LEU A 489 -6.41 -23.15 38.88
C LEU A 489 -5.53 -21.88 38.87
N VAL A 490 -6.05 -20.74 38.41
CA VAL A 490 -5.31 -19.48 38.27
C VAL A 490 -5.38 -18.61 39.53
N LEU A 491 -6.43 -18.73 40.34
CA LEU A 491 -6.68 -17.85 41.48
C LEU A 491 -5.98 -18.27 42.80
N ALA A 492 -5.38 -19.46 42.85
CA ALA A 492 -4.89 -20.06 44.10
C ALA A 492 -3.40 -19.80 44.43
N PHE A 493 -2.63 -19.16 43.55
CA PHE A 493 -1.18 -18.94 43.71
C PHE A 493 -0.73 -17.47 43.65
N LEU A 494 -1.67 -16.51 43.62
CA LEU A 494 -1.37 -15.06 43.54
C LEU A 494 -1.27 -14.36 44.90
N LEU A 495 -1.09 -15.10 46.00
CA LEU A 495 -0.97 -14.56 47.36
C LEU A 495 0.28 -15.11 48.06
N ALA A 496 1.17 -14.19 48.45
CA ALA A 496 2.56 -14.33 48.93
C ALA A 496 3.63 -14.29 47.81
N SER A 497 4.70 -13.48 47.88
CA SER A 497 5.17 -12.60 48.97
C SER A 497 5.79 -11.31 48.42
N CYS A 498 5.77 -10.24 49.24
CA CYS A 498 6.37 -8.95 48.92
C CYS A 498 7.85 -8.85 49.38
N ALA A 499 8.53 -7.82 48.84
CA ALA A 499 9.51 -6.95 49.49
C ALA A 499 10.82 -7.53 50.09
N ASN A 500 11.96 -7.25 49.43
CA ASN A 500 13.01 -6.30 49.84
C ASN A 500 14.23 -6.48 48.89
N ASP A 501 15.01 -5.50 48.41
CA ASP A 501 15.41 -4.12 48.80
C ASP A 501 16.89 -4.06 49.24
N SER A 502 17.57 -2.94 48.91
CA SER A 502 19.01 -2.61 49.06
C SER A 502 20.02 -3.45 48.23
N GLY A 503 21.15 -2.91 47.74
CA GLY A 503 21.65 -1.52 47.74
C GLY A 503 23.16 -1.45 47.41
N PHE A 504 23.69 -0.25 47.08
CA PHE A 504 25.12 0.09 46.81
C PHE A 504 25.76 -0.62 45.56
N SER A 505 26.89 -0.22 44.95
CA SER A 505 27.68 1.04 44.77
C SER A 505 28.94 0.67 43.93
N ASP A 506 29.73 1.50 43.23
CA ASP A 506 29.84 2.95 42.99
C ASP A 506 30.75 3.17 41.73
N ARG A 507 30.95 4.43 41.30
CA ARG A 507 32.01 4.97 40.40
C ARG A 507 31.92 4.57 38.91
N ALA A 508 31.76 5.46 37.92
CA ALA A 508 32.23 6.84 37.65
C ALA A 508 33.56 6.94 36.88
N GLY A 509 33.46 7.55 35.68
CA GLY A 509 34.54 8.28 35.01
C GLY A 509 35.45 7.48 34.07
N LEU A 510 35.39 7.77 32.77
CA LEU A 510 36.34 8.70 32.15
C LEU A 510 35.96 9.06 30.70
N THR A 511 36.14 10.33 30.38
CA THR A 511 35.95 10.95 29.05
C THR A 511 37.15 10.72 28.13
N ALA A 512 36.92 10.58 26.83
CA ALA A 512 37.89 10.96 25.80
C ALA A 512 37.18 11.31 24.49
N ALA A 513 37.33 12.56 24.05
CA ALA A 513 37.05 12.97 22.67
C ALA A 513 38.35 12.84 21.85
N ALA A 514 38.23 12.56 20.55
CA ALA A 514 39.32 12.65 19.58
C ALA A 514 38.77 13.09 18.23
N THR A 515 39.53 13.92 17.51
CA THR A 515 39.04 14.77 16.42
C THR A 515 39.88 14.60 15.14
N GLN A 516 39.23 14.66 13.97
CA GLN A 516 39.82 14.93 12.63
C GLN A 516 40.83 13.88 12.10
N PRO A 517 41.26 13.93 10.81
CA PRO A 517 40.85 14.76 9.65
C PRO A 517 40.12 13.93 8.56
N GLY A 518 39.61 14.43 7.44
CA GLY A 518 39.84 15.69 6.72
C GLY A 518 40.52 15.39 5.36
N GLY A 519 39.81 15.60 4.26
CA GLY A 519 40.28 15.31 2.90
C GLY A 519 39.47 16.05 1.84
N THR A 520 40.10 17.01 1.18
CA THR A 520 39.50 17.91 0.18
C THR A 520 39.64 17.35 -1.24
N ALA A 521 38.64 17.63 -2.09
CA ALA A 521 38.73 17.57 -3.54
C ALA A 521 38.19 18.88 -4.11
N ALA A 522 38.77 19.35 -5.23
CA ALA A 522 38.70 20.74 -5.64
C ALA A 522 37.43 21.15 -6.40
N THR A 523 37.20 22.46 -6.38
CA THR A 523 36.18 23.22 -7.11
C THR A 523 36.52 23.37 -8.59
N ASP A 524 35.50 23.25 -9.45
CA ASP A 524 35.40 24.04 -10.69
C ASP A 524 34.18 24.96 -10.55
N GLU A 525 34.33 26.23 -10.93
CA GLU A 525 33.28 27.24 -10.86
C GLU A 525 32.35 27.13 -12.07
N ALA A 526 31.06 26.93 -11.82
CA ALA A 526 29.98 27.25 -12.75
C ALA A 526 28.93 28.07 -12.00
N GLU A 527 28.54 29.21 -12.57
CA GLU A 527 27.77 30.26 -11.90
C GLU A 527 26.42 29.77 -11.36
N SER A 528 26.02 30.29 -10.18
CA SER A 528 24.69 30.08 -9.63
C SER A 528 23.64 30.87 -10.40
N SER A 529 23.09 30.32 -11.49
CA SER A 529 21.83 30.81 -12.05
C SER A 529 20.67 30.20 -11.25
N ALA A 530 20.19 30.93 -10.25
CA ALA A 530 19.08 30.52 -9.39
C ALA A 530 17.68 30.62 -10.05
N ALA A 531 17.61 31.10 -11.30
CA ALA A 531 16.38 31.28 -12.06
C ALA A 531 15.94 30.01 -12.80
N PHE A 532 14.63 29.81 -12.93
CA PHE A 532 14.06 28.76 -13.77
C PHE A 532 14.56 28.82 -15.22
N ARG A 533 14.94 27.67 -15.81
CA ARG A 533 15.42 27.58 -17.20
C ARG A 533 14.86 26.33 -17.90
N GLU A 534 13.98 26.57 -18.85
CA GLU A 534 13.43 25.62 -19.81
C GLU A 534 13.96 25.92 -21.23
N ASP A 535 14.11 24.91 -22.09
CA ASP A 535 14.39 25.14 -23.52
C ASP A 535 13.10 25.38 -24.32
N LYS A 536 12.69 26.65 -24.44
CA LYS A 536 11.50 27.07 -25.20
C LYS A 536 11.51 26.65 -26.69
N ARG A 537 12.66 26.32 -27.27
CA ARG A 537 12.75 25.84 -28.68
C ARG A 537 12.06 24.49 -28.89
N LEU A 538 11.71 23.79 -27.81
CA LEU A 538 10.88 22.59 -27.88
C LEU A 538 9.53 22.86 -28.58
N TYR A 539 8.92 24.02 -28.31
CA TYR A 539 7.60 24.43 -28.82
C TYR A 539 7.65 24.90 -30.29
N GLU A 540 8.80 25.33 -30.81
CA GLU A 540 9.00 25.71 -32.22
C GLU A 540 8.72 24.54 -33.22
N ARG A 541 8.56 23.32 -32.70
CA ARG A 541 8.24 22.09 -33.45
C ARG A 541 6.75 21.74 -33.44
N ASP A 542 5.95 22.41 -32.64
CA ASP A 542 4.52 22.20 -32.52
C ASP A 542 3.77 23.15 -33.49
N ASP A 543 2.64 22.68 -34.04
CA ASP A 543 1.76 23.48 -34.91
C ASP A 543 0.39 23.48 -34.26
N ASP A 544 0.07 24.60 -33.62
CA ASP A 544 -1.12 24.77 -32.79
C ASP A 544 -2.43 24.64 -33.53
N THR A 545 -2.41 24.81 -34.86
CA THR A 545 -3.60 24.70 -35.71
C THR A 545 -3.71 23.35 -36.43
N SER A 546 -2.63 22.57 -36.45
CA SER A 546 -2.65 21.23 -37.04
C SER A 546 -3.53 20.26 -36.26
N VAL A 547 -4.20 19.37 -37.00
CA VAL A 547 -4.95 18.24 -36.45
C VAL A 547 -4.28 16.95 -36.89
N ILE A 548 -3.83 16.15 -35.92
CA ILE A 548 -3.23 14.84 -36.19
C ILE A 548 -4.34 13.77 -36.24
N PRO A 549 -4.55 13.08 -37.37
CA PRO A 549 -5.49 11.97 -37.46
C PRO A 549 -4.90 10.74 -36.79
N LEU A 550 -5.49 10.33 -35.66
CA LEU A 550 -5.02 9.20 -34.88
C LEU A 550 -5.99 8.02 -35.00
N TYR A 551 -5.47 6.92 -35.51
CA TYR A 551 -6.18 5.67 -35.74
C TYR A 551 -5.82 4.68 -34.64
N ILE A 552 -6.83 4.26 -33.87
CA ILE A 552 -6.71 3.28 -32.80
C ILE A 552 -7.46 2.02 -33.22
N THR A 553 -6.73 0.91 -33.39
CA THR A 553 -7.35 -0.41 -33.52
C THR A 553 -7.31 -1.10 -32.16
N ILE A 554 -8.48 -1.35 -31.58
CA ILE A 554 -8.62 -2.15 -30.36
C ILE A 554 -8.41 -3.61 -30.73
N LEU A 555 -7.42 -4.26 -30.12
CA LEU A 555 -7.10 -5.66 -30.40
C LEU A 555 -7.83 -6.59 -29.43
N PRO A 556 -8.32 -7.76 -29.89
CA PRO A 556 -8.75 -8.82 -28.99
C PRO A 556 -7.55 -9.33 -28.18
N ASP A 557 -7.71 -9.47 -26.87
CA ASP A 557 -6.72 -10.12 -26.02
C ASP A 557 -6.46 -11.55 -26.52
N GLN A 558 -5.19 -11.92 -26.69
CA GLN A 558 -4.80 -13.28 -27.10
C GLN A 558 -4.95 -14.35 -25.99
N ALA A 559 -5.78 -14.09 -25.00
CA ALA A 559 -6.15 -15.06 -23.97
C ALA A 559 -7.49 -15.71 -24.33
N GLU A 560 -7.54 -17.04 -24.32
CA GLU A 560 -8.79 -17.83 -24.35
C GLU A 560 -9.58 -17.65 -23.02
N THR A 561 -9.91 -16.40 -22.64
CA THR A 561 -10.62 -16.08 -21.40
C THR A 561 -11.65 -14.96 -21.50
N GLY A 562 -12.94 -15.31 -21.62
CA GLY A 562 -14.03 -14.37 -21.30
C GLY A 562 -14.08 -14.05 -19.79
N LYS A 563 -14.47 -12.86 -19.35
CA LYS A 563 -14.74 -11.63 -20.10
C LYS A 563 -13.41 -10.97 -20.47
N THR A 564 -13.15 -10.79 -21.76
CA THR A 564 -12.22 -9.76 -22.20
C THR A 564 -12.84 -8.41 -21.86
N LEU A 565 -12.06 -7.48 -21.31
CA LEU A 565 -12.43 -6.08 -21.37
C LEU A 565 -12.56 -5.75 -22.87
N ASP A 566 -13.67 -5.16 -23.28
CA ASP A 566 -13.93 -4.72 -24.65
C ASP A 566 -14.09 -3.20 -24.69
N TRP A 567 -14.09 -2.62 -25.89
CA TRP A 567 -14.18 -1.16 -26.04
C TRP A 567 -15.49 -0.61 -25.45
N TYR A 568 -16.58 -1.37 -25.55
CA TYR A 568 -17.89 -1.01 -25.01
C TYR A 568 -17.91 -0.95 -23.47
N THR A 569 -17.22 -1.89 -22.81
CA THR A 569 -17.16 -2.03 -21.35
C THR A 569 -16.12 -1.08 -20.76
N LEU A 570 -14.96 -0.88 -21.41
CA LEU A 570 -13.99 0.14 -20.99
C LEU A 570 -14.68 1.51 -20.87
N ASN A 571 -15.49 1.87 -21.88
CA ASN A 571 -16.25 3.11 -21.89
C ASN A 571 -17.39 3.22 -20.86
N ARG A 572 -17.64 2.18 -20.05
CA ARG A 572 -18.67 2.15 -18.99
C ARG A 572 -18.10 1.99 -17.57
N ILE A 573 -16.78 2.06 -17.44
CA ILE A 573 -16.11 2.16 -16.14
C ILE A 573 -16.41 3.53 -15.53
N GLU A 574 -17.23 3.53 -14.48
CA GLU A 574 -17.64 4.74 -13.74
C GLU A 574 -16.95 4.85 -12.38
N SER A 575 -16.26 3.81 -11.90
CA SER A 575 -15.56 3.81 -10.61
C SER A 575 -14.05 3.88 -10.77
N GLU A 576 -13.38 4.68 -9.95
CA GLU A 576 -11.90 4.70 -9.87
C GLU A 576 -11.32 3.36 -9.38
N MET A 577 -12.11 2.57 -8.64
CA MET A 577 -11.71 1.24 -8.18
C MET A 577 -11.81 0.15 -9.28
N GLU A 578 -12.36 0.49 -10.45
CA GLU A 578 -12.45 -0.39 -11.61
C GLU A 578 -11.42 0.03 -12.66
N GLU A 579 -10.16 -0.39 -12.49
CA GLU A 579 -9.11 -0.13 -13.47
C GLU A 579 -9.04 -1.22 -14.56
N GLY A 580 -8.75 -0.81 -15.79
CA GLY A 580 -8.51 -1.70 -16.92
C GLY A 580 -7.78 -0.99 -18.07
N ASP A 581 -6.96 -1.75 -18.79
CA ASP A 581 -6.31 -1.30 -20.03
C ASP A 581 -6.60 -2.28 -21.18
N LEU A 582 -6.68 -1.76 -22.40
CA LEU A 582 -6.84 -2.55 -23.63
C LEU A 582 -5.57 -2.48 -24.47
N ASN A 583 -5.19 -3.61 -25.08
CA ASN A 583 -4.12 -3.66 -26.06
C ASN A 583 -4.58 -3.03 -27.38
N ILE A 584 -3.79 -2.12 -27.95
CA ILE A 584 -4.14 -1.40 -29.17
C ILE A 584 -2.99 -1.31 -30.16
N MET A 585 -3.34 -1.09 -31.43
CA MET A 585 -2.46 -0.48 -32.42
C MET A 585 -2.81 1.00 -32.51
N MET A 586 -1.90 1.88 -32.10
CA MET A 586 -1.96 3.33 -32.28
C MET A 586 -1.16 3.70 -33.53
N GLN A 587 -1.81 4.34 -34.50
CA GLN A 587 -1.22 4.67 -35.80
C GLN A 587 -1.64 6.08 -36.23
N GLU A 588 -0.77 6.82 -36.90
CA GLU A 588 -1.12 8.05 -37.59
C GLU A 588 -1.58 7.76 -39.03
N GLY A 589 -2.47 8.60 -39.56
CA GLY A 589 -3.03 8.39 -40.89
C GLY A 589 -3.54 9.63 -41.60
N ALA A 590 -4.37 9.42 -42.62
CA ALA A 590 -5.00 10.49 -43.40
C ALA A 590 -6.14 11.17 -42.63
N SER A 591 -6.43 12.43 -42.94
CA SER A 591 -7.49 13.21 -42.28
C SER A 591 -8.91 12.90 -42.77
N ASP A 592 -9.04 12.22 -43.90
CA ASP A 592 -10.29 11.86 -44.57
C ASP A 592 -10.96 10.58 -44.06
N GLY A 593 -10.37 9.92 -43.05
CA GLY A 593 -10.86 8.66 -42.50
C GLY A 593 -10.39 7.40 -43.26
N SER A 594 -9.56 7.54 -44.30
CA SER A 594 -9.13 6.40 -45.14
C SER A 594 -8.20 5.41 -44.44
N GLY A 595 -7.59 5.77 -43.31
CA GLY A 595 -6.78 4.87 -42.49
C GLY A 595 -5.35 5.35 -42.21
N PRO A 596 -4.52 4.49 -41.59
CA PRO A 596 -3.09 4.71 -41.40
C PRO A 596 -2.35 4.96 -42.73
N ALA A 597 -1.35 5.84 -42.73
CA ALA A 597 -0.67 6.30 -43.95
C ALA A 597 0.84 6.06 -43.93
N GLU A 598 1.43 5.77 -45.10
CA GLU A 598 2.85 5.41 -45.22
C GLU A 598 3.79 6.53 -44.73
N GLY A 599 4.85 6.13 -44.03
CA GLY A 599 5.81 7.05 -43.41
C GLY A 599 5.33 7.74 -42.12
N ARG A 600 4.11 7.45 -41.65
CA ARG A 600 3.56 7.96 -40.39
C ARG A 600 3.82 7.03 -39.20
N PHE A 601 3.68 7.55 -37.98
CA PHE A 601 3.90 6.78 -36.76
C PHE A 601 3.01 5.53 -36.70
N GLY A 602 3.60 4.37 -36.39
CA GLY A 602 2.89 3.10 -36.30
C GLY A 602 2.40 2.52 -37.63
N TYR A 603 2.74 3.10 -38.79
CA TYR A 603 2.38 2.51 -40.07
C TYR A 603 3.05 1.15 -40.29
N GLY A 604 2.29 0.17 -40.78
CA GLY A 604 2.76 -1.20 -40.98
C GLY A 604 2.79 -2.09 -39.73
N GLU A 605 2.48 -1.54 -38.54
CA GLU A 605 2.31 -2.34 -37.33
C GLU A 605 1.13 -3.31 -37.46
N THR A 606 1.34 -4.55 -37.01
CA THR A 606 0.35 -5.64 -37.03
C THR A 606 0.08 -6.25 -35.65
N GLU A 607 0.82 -5.80 -34.62
CA GLU A 607 0.69 -6.22 -33.22
C GLU A 607 0.48 -5.02 -32.29
N ALA A 608 0.17 -5.28 -31.02
CA ALA A 608 -0.10 -4.24 -30.02
C ALA A 608 1.15 -3.37 -29.78
N ASN A 609 1.12 -2.13 -30.28
CA ASN A 609 2.21 -1.16 -30.08
C ASN A 609 1.92 -0.21 -28.89
N ALA A 610 0.71 -0.21 -28.34
CA ALA A 610 0.34 0.59 -27.18
C ALA A 610 -0.79 -0.04 -26.35
N LYS A 611 -1.12 0.61 -25.24
CA LYS A 611 -2.29 0.34 -24.42
C LYS A 611 -3.15 1.58 -24.20
N ILE A 612 -4.46 1.42 -24.03
CA ILE A 612 -5.40 2.51 -23.74
C ILE A 612 -6.23 2.23 -22.47
N SER A 613 -6.45 3.26 -21.65
CA SER A 613 -7.37 3.26 -20.50
C SER A 613 -8.20 4.55 -20.47
N ILE A 614 -9.25 4.61 -19.65
CA ILE A 614 -9.91 5.89 -19.30
C ILE A 614 -8.94 6.77 -18.50
N ARG A 615 -9.10 8.10 -18.57
CA ARG A 615 -8.47 9.08 -17.67
C ARG A 615 -9.49 9.99 -16.98
N GLY A 616 -9.05 10.56 -15.86
CA GLY A 616 -9.71 11.66 -15.15
C GLY A 616 -10.70 11.17 -14.10
N ASN A 617 -10.81 11.91 -13.00
CA ASN A 617 -11.76 11.59 -11.94
C ASN A 617 -13.18 11.94 -12.39
N THR A 618 -13.52 13.23 -12.51
CA THR A 618 -14.84 13.68 -12.99
C THR A 618 -15.11 13.33 -14.46
N ALA A 619 -14.08 13.43 -15.32
CA ALA A 619 -14.22 13.17 -16.76
C ALA A 619 -14.59 11.71 -17.10
N ARG A 620 -14.47 10.75 -16.17
CA ARG A 620 -14.93 9.36 -16.39
C ARG A 620 -16.45 9.23 -16.43
N TYR A 621 -17.19 10.21 -15.90
CA TYR A 621 -18.66 10.20 -15.89
C TYR A 621 -19.25 10.86 -17.15
N ALA A 622 -18.49 11.70 -17.85
CA ALA A 622 -18.92 12.40 -19.07
C ALA A 622 -19.28 11.42 -20.22
N PRO A 623 -20.39 11.62 -20.97
CA PRO A 623 -20.81 10.69 -22.03
C PRO A 623 -19.77 10.40 -23.12
N GLN A 624 -18.90 11.38 -23.42
CA GLN A 624 -17.74 11.18 -24.28
C GLN A 624 -16.48 11.07 -23.40
N ARG A 625 -15.86 9.88 -23.33
CA ARG A 625 -14.74 9.62 -22.41
C ARG A 625 -13.43 10.26 -22.87
N SER A 626 -12.58 10.63 -21.90
CA SER A 626 -11.16 10.97 -22.13
C SER A 626 -10.27 9.74 -21.87
N TYR A 627 -9.13 9.65 -22.57
CA TYR A 627 -8.27 8.47 -22.54
C TYR A 627 -6.82 8.76 -22.14
N LYS A 628 -6.13 7.73 -21.65
CA LYS A 628 -4.68 7.69 -21.46
C LYS A 628 -4.13 6.57 -22.35
N ILE A 629 -3.17 6.90 -23.23
CA ILE A 629 -2.50 5.92 -24.08
C ILE A 629 -1.06 5.78 -23.62
N ARG A 630 -0.57 4.54 -23.52
CA ARG A 630 0.81 4.23 -23.13
C ARG A 630 1.48 3.35 -24.18
N LEU A 631 2.47 3.90 -24.88
CA LEU A 631 3.24 3.19 -25.90
C LEU A 631 4.10 2.09 -25.29
N ASN A 632 4.07 0.90 -25.89
CA ASN A 632 4.96 -0.20 -25.58
C ASN A 632 6.42 0.19 -25.91
N LYS A 633 7.39 -0.42 -25.21
CA LYS A 633 8.81 -0.01 -25.32
C LYS A 633 9.35 -0.12 -26.76
N GLN A 634 8.83 -1.08 -27.51
CA GLN A 634 9.20 -1.43 -28.87
C GLN A 634 8.66 -0.43 -29.91
N ALA A 635 7.55 0.25 -29.62
CA ALA A 635 6.86 1.16 -30.54
C ALA A 635 7.56 2.53 -30.73
N GLY A 636 8.80 2.70 -30.23
CA GLY A 636 9.47 4.00 -30.23
C GLY A 636 8.83 5.02 -29.27
N LEU A 637 8.78 6.28 -29.70
CA LEU A 637 8.16 7.43 -29.02
C LEU A 637 7.34 8.21 -30.05
N TRP A 638 6.19 8.75 -29.63
CA TRP A 638 5.38 9.66 -30.44
C TRP A 638 5.64 11.10 -29.99
N ARG A 639 6.12 11.98 -30.87
CA ARG A 639 6.54 13.37 -30.55
C ARG A 639 7.45 13.48 -29.30
N ASP A 640 8.38 12.54 -29.16
CA ASP A 640 9.29 12.38 -27.99
C ASP A 640 8.60 11.97 -26.67
N GLN A 641 7.35 11.48 -26.75
CA GLN A 641 6.52 11.05 -25.62
C GLN A 641 6.20 9.55 -25.65
N ARG A 642 5.88 8.99 -24.47
CA ARG A 642 5.49 7.58 -24.27
C ARG A 642 4.09 7.41 -23.67
N THR A 643 3.59 8.42 -22.98
CA THR A 643 2.27 8.43 -22.35
C THR A 643 1.56 9.66 -22.88
N LEU A 644 0.45 9.45 -23.56
CA LEU A 644 -0.35 10.48 -24.21
C LEU A 644 -1.66 10.64 -23.44
N ASN A 645 -2.13 11.88 -23.32
CA ASN A 645 -3.37 12.20 -22.63
C ASN A 645 -4.35 12.78 -23.64
N LEU A 646 -5.39 12.02 -24.01
CA LEU A 646 -6.41 12.49 -24.97
C LEU A 646 -7.63 12.98 -24.19
N ASN A 647 -7.73 14.29 -24.03
CA ASN A 647 -8.82 14.94 -23.31
C ASN A 647 -9.94 15.29 -24.30
N LYS A 648 -11.18 14.96 -23.93
CA LYS A 648 -12.37 15.23 -24.75
C LYS A 648 -13.03 16.59 -24.47
N HIS A 649 -12.75 17.15 -23.29
CA HIS A 649 -13.30 18.41 -22.80
C HIS A 649 -14.82 18.51 -22.99
N TYR A 650 -15.56 17.49 -22.55
CA TYR A 650 -17.00 17.35 -22.80
C TYR A 650 -17.80 18.60 -22.37
N ASP A 651 -17.54 19.10 -21.17
CA ASP A 651 -18.23 20.25 -20.58
C ASP A 651 -17.73 21.61 -21.08
N ASP A 652 -16.59 21.68 -21.79
CA ASP A 652 -16.12 22.91 -22.45
C ASP A 652 -16.87 23.08 -23.79
N PRO A 653 -17.73 24.11 -23.94
CA PRO A 653 -18.44 24.34 -25.18
C PRO A 653 -17.51 24.76 -26.33
N SER A 654 -16.32 25.29 -25.99
CA SER A 654 -15.33 25.77 -26.94
C SER A 654 -14.33 24.68 -27.40
N ARG A 655 -14.15 23.64 -26.56
CA ARG A 655 -13.15 22.55 -26.69
C ARG A 655 -11.68 22.99 -26.73
N ILE A 656 -11.38 24.23 -26.36
CA ILE A 656 -10.05 24.84 -26.52
C ILE A 656 -9.45 25.44 -25.25
N ARG A 657 -10.21 25.57 -24.14
CA ARG A 657 -9.74 26.28 -22.93
C ARG A 657 -8.42 25.74 -22.38
N ASN A 658 -8.26 24.41 -22.37
CA ASN A 658 -7.05 23.76 -21.89
C ASN A 658 -5.84 24.06 -22.81
N LYS A 659 -6.02 23.89 -24.14
CA LYS A 659 -4.97 24.18 -25.14
C LYS A 659 -4.57 25.66 -25.12
N LEU A 660 -5.55 26.56 -25.18
CA LEU A 660 -5.35 28.01 -25.08
C LEU A 660 -4.49 28.40 -23.87
N SER A 661 -4.75 27.80 -22.71
CA SER A 661 -3.97 28.06 -21.49
C SER A 661 -2.51 27.61 -21.63
N TYR A 662 -2.27 26.36 -22.07
CA TYR A 662 -0.92 25.84 -22.25
C TYR A 662 -0.14 26.60 -23.32
N ASP A 663 -0.73 26.84 -24.49
CA ASP A 663 -0.08 27.59 -25.59
C ASP A 663 0.23 29.05 -25.19
N ILE A 664 -0.52 29.63 -24.25
CA ILE A 664 -0.17 30.90 -23.61
C ILE A 664 1.05 30.73 -22.69
N PHE A 665 1.06 29.73 -21.80
CA PHE A 665 2.22 29.43 -20.94
C PHE A 665 3.50 29.11 -21.71
N GLU A 666 3.42 28.56 -22.92
CA GLU A 666 4.58 28.37 -23.81
C GLU A 666 5.27 29.71 -24.10
N THR A 667 4.51 30.78 -24.29
CA THR A 667 5.02 32.14 -24.54
C THR A 667 5.49 32.90 -23.31
N LEU A 668 5.20 32.42 -22.10
CA LEU A 668 5.57 33.11 -20.86
C LEU A 668 7.01 32.79 -20.43
N PRO A 669 7.75 33.78 -19.86
CA PRO A 669 9.03 33.53 -19.22
C PRO A 669 8.84 32.74 -17.90
N ASP A 670 9.94 32.22 -17.36
CA ASP A 670 10.05 31.70 -15.98
C ASP A 670 9.12 30.52 -15.61
N ILE A 671 8.38 29.96 -16.56
CA ILE A 671 7.45 28.83 -16.35
C ILE A 671 7.49 27.84 -17.52
N ALA A 672 7.41 26.54 -17.21
CA ALA A 672 7.24 25.48 -18.20
C ALA A 672 5.76 25.23 -18.50
N SER A 673 5.46 24.91 -19.76
CA SER A 673 4.13 24.49 -20.20
C SER A 673 4.10 23.02 -20.60
N LEU A 674 2.91 22.47 -20.85
CA LEU A 674 2.73 21.10 -21.34
C LEU A 674 2.31 21.13 -22.81
N ARG A 675 3.11 20.52 -23.69
CA ARG A 675 2.82 20.52 -25.13
C ARG A 675 1.44 19.95 -25.43
N THR A 676 0.69 20.64 -26.28
CA THR A 676 -0.64 20.20 -26.71
C THR A 676 -0.76 20.04 -28.21
N GLN A 677 -1.70 19.22 -28.66
CA GLN A 677 -1.93 18.96 -30.08
C GLN A 677 -3.40 18.58 -30.31
N PHE A 678 -4.07 19.17 -31.31
CA PHE A 678 -5.39 18.67 -31.71
C PHE A 678 -5.27 17.31 -32.38
N VAL A 679 -6.16 16.38 -31.98
CA VAL A 679 -6.21 15.00 -32.47
C VAL A 679 -7.61 14.71 -33.00
N HIS A 680 -7.72 14.25 -34.23
CA HIS A 680 -8.96 13.65 -34.74
C HIS A 680 -8.87 12.15 -34.45
N LEU A 681 -9.67 11.66 -33.50
CA LEU A 681 -9.62 10.27 -33.09
C LEU A 681 -10.55 9.40 -33.96
N TYR A 682 -9.98 8.32 -34.49
CA TYR A 682 -10.66 7.27 -35.23
C TYR A 682 -10.45 5.94 -34.50
N VAL A 683 -11.52 5.21 -34.18
CA VAL A 683 -11.43 3.92 -33.46
C VAL A 683 -12.04 2.79 -34.26
N LYS A 684 -11.29 1.71 -34.44
CA LYS A 684 -11.77 0.42 -34.97
C LYS A 684 -11.72 -0.61 -33.86
N ASP A 685 -12.87 -1.18 -33.52
CA ASP A 685 -12.96 -2.22 -32.49
C ASP A 685 -12.96 -3.62 -33.13
N LEU A 686 -11.92 -4.41 -32.85
CA LEU A 686 -11.86 -5.83 -33.24
C LEU A 686 -12.29 -6.79 -32.11
N THR A 687 -12.72 -6.25 -30.95
CA THR A 687 -13.26 -7.06 -29.85
C THR A 687 -14.73 -7.41 -30.05
N ASP A 688 -15.52 -6.52 -30.65
CA ASP A 688 -16.89 -6.82 -31.10
C ASP A 688 -16.88 -7.64 -32.42
N LYS A 689 -17.50 -8.83 -32.38
CA LYS A 689 -17.63 -9.73 -33.54
C LYS A 689 -18.58 -9.20 -34.61
N ASN A 690 -19.47 -8.25 -34.29
CA ASN A 690 -20.30 -7.55 -35.26
C ASN A 690 -19.61 -6.26 -35.77
N GLY A 691 -18.89 -5.57 -34.88
CA GLY A 691 -18.11 -4.36 -35.17
C GLY A 691 -16.82 -4.58 -35.97
N ALA A 692 -16.19 -5.76 -35.91
CA ALA A 692 -14.93 -6.05 -36.61
C ALA A 692 -15.03 -5.94 -38.16
N ALA A 693 -16.24 -5.99 -38.72
CA ALA A 693 -16.53 -5.77 -40.14
C ALA A 693 -16.70 -4.28 -40.51
N ALA A 694 -16.85 -3.38 -39.54
CA ALA A 694 -16.90 -1.94 -39.75
C ALA A 694 -15.50 -1.37 -40.01
N GLY A 695 -15.45 -0.21 -40.68
CA GLY A 695 -14.25 0.61 -40.77
C GLY A 695 -13.90 1.28 -39.43
N PHE A 696 -13.00 2.25 -39.47
CA PHE A 696 -12.80 3.13 -38.33
C PHE A 696 -14.05 4.00 -38.11
N ALA A 697 -14.55 4.05 -36.89
CA ALA A 697 -15.57 4.98 -36.46
C ALA A 697 -14.93 6.32 -36.05
N ASP A 698 -15.57 7.42 -36.42
CA ASP A 698 -15.18 8.78 -36.05
C ASP A 698 -15.56 9.06 -34.58
N TYR A 699 -14.59 9.41 -33.74
CA TYR A 699 -14.77 9.79 -32.33
C TYR A 699 -14.65 11.31 -32.11
N GLY A 700 -14.49 12.09 -33.18
CA GLY A 700 -14.41 13.54 -33.18
C GLY A 700 -13.08 14.08 -32.69
N LEU A 701 -13.10 15.36 -32.29
CA LEU A 701 -11.93 16.11 -31.84
C LEU A 701 -11.56 15.77 -30.39
N TYR A 702 -10.25 15.65 -30.15
CA TYR A 702 -9.62 15.54 -28.83
C TYR A 702 -8.45 16.52 -28.75
N THR A 703 -8.08 16.90 -27.53
CA THR A 703 -6.84 17.62 -27.24
C THR A 703 -5.86 16.66 -26.60
N HIS A 704 -4.72 16.43 -27.26
CA HIS A 704 -3.57 15.80 -26.64
C HIS A 704 -2.92 16.78 -25.64
N VAL A 705 -2.55 16.29 -24.45
CA VAL A 705 -1.72 17.01 -23.48
C VAL A 705 -0.54 16.12 -23.06
N GLU A 706 0.67 16.66 -23.00
CA GLU A 706 1.85 15.92 -22.51
C GLU A 706 1.65 15.40 -21.07
N GLN A 707 2.15 14.20 -20.76
CA GLN A 707 2.14 13.69 -19.39
C GLN A 707 3.34 14.24 -18.60
N PRO A 708 3.12 15.05 -17.54
CA PRO A 708 4.19 15.56 -16.69
C PRO A 708 4.78 14.43 -15.86
N ASN A 709 5.92 13.92 -16.32
CA ASN A 709 6.70 12.85 -15.69
C ASN A 709 8.19 13.02 -16.04
N LYS A 710 9.04 12.05 -15.68
CA LYS A 710 10.47 12.01 -16.03
C LYS A 710 10.81 12.32 -17.50
N MET A 711 9.97 11.95 -18.46
CA MET A 711 10.19 12.25 -19.89
C MET A 711 9.88 13.71 -20.22
N PHE A 712 8.80 14.28 -19.68
CA PHE A 712 8.52 15.72 -19.76
C PHE A 712 9.72 16.52 -19.24
N LEU A 713 10.19 16.21 -18.02
CA LEU A 713 11.38 16.89 -17.46
C LEU A 713 12.58 16.82 -18.42
N LYS A 714 12.88 15.63 -18.94
CA LYS A 714 13.96 15.44 -19.91
C LYS A 714 13.76 16.24 -21.21
N ASN A 715 12.55 16.25 -21.76
CA ASN A 715 12.23 16.90 -23.03
C ASN A 715 12.36 18.43 -22.92
N HIS A 716 11.97 19.00 -21.77
CA HIS A 716 12.01 20.42 -21.47
C HIS A 716 13.38 20.91 -20.93
N TRP A 717 14.41 20.06 -21.00
CA TRP A 717 15.78 20.29 -20.46
C TRP A 717 15.85 20.52 -18.94
N LEU A 718 14.84 20.08 -18.21
CA LEU A 718 14.79 20.03 -16.75
C LEU A 718 15.45 18.74 -16.21
N ASP A 719 15.76 18.67 -14.91
CA ASP A 719 16.40 17.51 -14.29
C ASP A 719 15.46 16.29 -14.27
N PRO A 720 15.72 15.23 -15.07
CA PRO A 720 14.85 14.06 -15.13
C PRO A 720 14.93 13.18 -13.87
N ASN A 721 15.74 13.53 -12.88
CA ASN A 721 15.80 12.88 -11.57
C ASN A 721 15.30 13.79 -10.44
N GLY A 722 14.79 14.97 -10.77
CA GLY A 722 14.19 15.90 -9.82
C GLY A 722 12.93 15.35 -9.13
N GLN A 723 12.51 16.06 -8.10
CA GLN A 723 11.21 15.87 -7.45
C GLN A 723 10.13 16.48 -8.34
N LEU A 724 9.01 15.77 -8.51
CA LEU A 724 7.85 16.24 -9.25
C LEU A 724 6.60 15.66 -8.58
N TYR A 725 5.74 16.54 -8.07
CA TYR A 725 4.51 16.18 -7.38
C TYR A 725 3.33 16.89 -8.02
N LYS A 726 2.23 16.18 -8.29
CA LYS A 726 0.97 16.79 -8.73
C LYS A 726 0.07 17.04 -7.52
N ALA A 727 -0.49 18.24 -7.41
CA ALA A 727 -1.45 18.58 -6.37
C ALA A 727 -2.75 17.77 -6.54
N VAL A 728 -3.22 17.15 -5.44
CA VAL A 728 -4.50 16.41 -5.39
C VAL A 728 -5.48 17.13 -4.46
N MET A 729 -5.03 17.51 -3.28
CA MET A 729 -5.63 18.49 -2.35
C MET A 729 -4.49 18.97 -1.46
N PHE A 730 -3.84 20.08 -1.80
CA PHE A 730 -2.59 20.48 -1.13
C PHE A 730 -2.47 21.99 -0.89
N GLU A 731 -2.77 22.40 0.34
CA GLU A 731 -2.85 23.79 0.78
C GLU A 731 -1.56 24.27 1.49
N PHE A 732 -0.42 23.61 1.21
CA PHE A 732 0.89 23.80 1.88
C PHE A 732 0.90 23.64 3.41
N PHE A 733 -0.08 22.93 3.99
CA PHE A 733 0.03 22.48 5.38
C PHE A 733 0.98 21.29 5.53
N ARG A 734 1.54 21.13 6.74
CA ARG A 734 2.57 20.13 7.01
C ARG A 734 2.10 18.66 6.98
N TYR A 735 0.80 18.41 7.17
CA TYR A 735 0.15 17.09 7.11
C TYR A 735 0.98 15.93 7.71
N PRO A 736 1.38 15.96 8.99
CA PRO A 736 2.37 15.04 9.57
C PRO A 736 1.95 13.55 9.58
N GLU A 737 0.66 13.25 9.41
CA GLU A 737 0.14 11.88 9.28
C GLU A 737 0.23 11.32 7.86
N SER A 738 0.25 12.18 6.83
CA SER A 738 0.24 11.76 5.40
C SER A 738 1.56 12.08 4.70
N LEU A 739 2.10 13.29 4.90
CA LEU A 739 3.36 13.76 4.31
C LEU A 739 4.52 13.43 5.26
N LYS A 740 5.10 12.25 5.07
CA LYS A 740 6.24 11.73 5.83
C LYS A 740 7.45 11.46 4.93
N SER A 741 8.65 11.37 5.52
CA SER A 741 9.86 10.98 4.79
C SER A 741 9.73 9.55 4.29
N GLN A 742 10.28 9.20 3.12
CA GLN A 742 10.35 7.79 2.70
C GLN A 742 11.15 6.92 3.70
N SER A 743 12.00 7.54 4.53
CA SER A 743 12.75 6.88 5.61
C SER A 743 11.95 6.70 6.91
N ASP A 744 10.78 7.34 7.02
CA ASP A 744 9.90 7.27 8.19
C ASP A 744 9.24 5.88 8.30
N PRO A 745 9.27 5.21 9.48
CA PRO A 745 8.60 3.92 9.67
C PRO A 745 7.10 3.91 9.37
N ASP A 746 6.43 5.07 9.49
CA ASP A 746 4.99 5.23 9.31
C ASP A 746 4.62 5.81 7.93
N TYR A 747 5.57 5.91 6.99
CA TYR A 747 5.32 6.35 5.61
C TYR A 747 4.40 5.36 4.86
N ASP A 748 3.20 5.83 4.52
CA ASP A 748 2.30 5.18 3.57
C ASP A 748 2.19 6.02 2.30
N LYS A 749 2.75 5.48 1.20
CA LYS A 749 2.67 6.11 -0.12
C LYS A 749 1.23 6.40 -0.56
N ALA A 750 0.27 5.53 -0.23
CA ALA A 750 -1.13 5.76 -0.61
C ALA A 750 -1.80 6.87 0.20
N ALA A 751 -1.31 7.16 1.42
CA ALA A 751 -1.74 8.32 2.20
C ALA A 751 -1.05 9.60 1.72
N PHE A 752 0.22 9.52 1.30
CA PHE A 752 0.93 10.63 0.67
C PHE A 752 0.26 11.06 -0.65
N GLU A 753 -0.05 10.10 -1.52
CA GLU A 753 -0.68 10.33 -2.83
C GLU A 753 -2.16 10.76 -2.76
N GLN A 754 -2.78 10.80 -1.59
CA GLN A 754 -4.07 11.50 -1.37
C GLN A 754 -3.92 13.03 -1.29
N VAL A 755 -2.69 13.53 -1.08
CA VAL A 755 -2.36 14.95 -0.97
C VAL A 755 -1.53 15.39 -2.19
N LEU A 756 -0.50 14.61 -2.53
CA LEU A 756 0.46 14.88 -3.61
C LEU A 756 0.81 13.59 -4.39
N GLU A 757 0.36 13.48 -5.64
CA GLU A 757 0.72 12.38 -6.56
C GLU A 757 2.20 12.42 -6.93
N ILE A 758 2.93 11.29 -6.88
CA ILE A 758 4.39 11.25 -7.04
C ILE A 758 4.77 10.87 -8.49
N GLU A 759 4.99 11.88 -9.33
CA GLU A 759 5.35 11.73 -10.76
C GLU A 759 6.87 11.76 -11.04
N GLY A 760 7.68 12.17 -10.04
CA GLY A 760 9.13 12.29 -10.11
C GLY A 760 9.89 11.36 -9.17
N ARG A 761 10.95 11.87 -8.53
CA ARG A 761 11.71 11.15 -7.50
C ARG A 761 10.92 11.02 -6.20
N GLU A 762 10.81 9.79 -5.71
CA GLU A 762 10.21 9.45 -4.41
C GLU A 762 11.23 9.68 -3.27
N ASP A 763 11.44 10.95 -2.95
CA ASP A 763 12.35 11.44 -1.91
C ASP A 763 11.75 12.75 -1.38
N HIS A 764 11.32 12.77 -0.12
CA HIS A 764 10.40 13.81 0.37
C HIS A 764 11.06 14.84 1.28
N ASP A 765 12.28 14.62 1.76
CA ASP A 765 12.84 15.41 2.88
C ASP A 765 12.94 16.91 2.57
N LYS A 766 13.23 17.28 1.31
CA LYS A 766 13.25 18.68 0.84
C LYS A 766 11.87 19.33 0.80
N LEU A 767 10.83 18.55 0.45
CA LEU A 767 9.44 19.02 0.47
C LEU A 767 8.99 19.26 1.93
N LEU A 768 9.36 18.35 2.82
CA LEU A 768 9.01 18.46 4.24
C LEU A 768 9.73 19.64 4.90
N ALA A 769 11.00 19.88 4.60
CA ALA A 769 11.75 21.05 5.10
C ALA A 769 11.15 22.38 4.60
N MET A 770 10.71 22.44 3.33
CA MET A 770 9.96 23.58 2.81
C MET A 770 8.64 23.77 3.57
N LEU A 771 7.90 22.69 3.80
CA LEU A 771 6.64 22.74 4.55
C LEU A 771 6.81 23.15 6.02
N ASP A 772 7.87 22.68 6.68
CA ASP A 772 8.20 23.09 8.04
C ASP A 772 8.46 24.61 8.10
N ASP A 773 9.29 25.15 7.19
CA ASP A 773 9.55 26.61 7.11
C ASP A 773 8.29 27.42 6.70
N VAL A 774 7.44 26.90 5.81
CA VAL A 774 6.17 27.53 5.40
C VAL A 774 5.13 27.54 6.53
N ASN A 775 5.19 26.60 7.48
CA ASN A 775 4.28 26.55 8.63
C ASN A 775 4.88 27.21 9.90
N ASP A 776 6.19 27.49 9.95
CA ASP A 776 6.80 28.26 11.01
C ASP A 776 6.57 29.78 10.83
N MET A 777 5.68 30.33 11.68
CA MET A 777 5.34 31.74 11.71
C MET A 777 6.43 32.66 12.30
N SER A 778 7.50 32.10 12.89
CA SER A 778 8.64 32.88 13.39
C SER A 778 9.64 33.27 12.29
N ILE A 779 9.67 32.53 11.18
CA ILE A 779 10.49 32.83 10.00
C ILE A 779 9.74 33.90 9.16
N PRO A 780 10.36 35.02 8.75
CA PRO A 780 9.74 35.95 7.82
C PRO A 780 9.36 35.28 6.48
N ILE A 781 8.17 35.57 5.95
CA ILE A 781 7.71 34.95 4.67
C ILE A 781 8.65 35.25 3.50
N ARG A 782 9.31 36.42 3.51
CA ARG A 782 10.35 36.75 2.54
C ARG A 782 11.46 35.71 2.53
N ASP A 783 11.99 35.36 3.71
CA ASP A 783 13.10 34.41 3.83
C ASP A 783 12.67 32.99 3.40
N VAL A 784 11.41 32.62 3.61
CA VAL A 784 10.83 31.35 3.12
C VAL A 784 10.79 31.31 1.59
N ILE A 785 10.38 32.39 0.93
CA ILE A 785 10.41 32.50 -0.54
C ILE A 785 11.87 32.54 -1.05
N ASP A 786 12.68 33.45 -0.52
CA ASP A 786 14.09 33.65 -0.87
C ASP A 786 14.91 32.37 -0.70
N ARG A 787 14.50 31.45 0.19
CA ARG A 787 15.04 30.09 0.32
C ARG A 787 14.41 29.07 -0.64
N HIS A 788 13.10 28.85 -0.58
CA HIS A 788 12.44 27.66 -1.15
C HIS A 788 11.73 27.87 -2.49
N PHE A 789 11.48 29.09 -2.95
CA PHE A 789 10.67 29.33 -4.16
C PHE A 789 11.35 30.28 -5.15
N ASP A 790 11.21 30.02 -6.44
CA ASP A 790 11.52 31.03 -7.46
C ASP A 790 10.37 32.03 -7.52
N LEU A 791 10.67 33.30 -7.23
CA LEU A 791 9.65 34.34 -7.07
C LEU A 791 9.01 34.72 -8.41
N ASP A 792 9.77 34.76 -9.50
CA ASP A 792 9.25 35.12 -10.81
C ASP A 792 8.38 34.00 -11.40
N ASN A 793 8.79 32.74 -11.23
CA ASN A 793 7.96 31.57 -11.55
C ASN A 793 6.64 31.58 -10.75
N TYR A 794 6.71 31.77 -9.42
CA TYR A 794 5.55 31.78 -8.55
C TYR A 794 4.58 32.93 -8.88
N LEU A 795 5.09 34.15 -9.08
CA LEU A 795 4.28 35.30 -9.49
C LEU A 795 3.68 35.11 -10.88
N THR A 796 4.41 34.52 -11.82
CA THR A 796 3.92 34.28 -13.19
C THR A 796 2.78 33.26 -13.19
N TRP A 797 2.91 32.15 -12.46
CA TRP A 797 1.83 31.17 -12.27
C TRP A 797 0.60 31.80 -11.63
N LEU A 798 0.77 32.54 -10.52
CA LEU A 798 -0.34 33.15 -9.78
C LEU A 798 -1.06 34.24 -10.59
N ALA A 799 -0.29 35.10 -11.29
CA ALA A 799 -0.83 36.15 -12.14
C ALA A 799 -1.59 35.58 -13.36
N ALA A 800 -1.06 34.52 -13.99
CA ALA A 800 -1.72 33.84 -15.09
C ALA A 800 -3.07 33.24 -14.66
N ASN A 801 -3.13 32.53 -13.52
CA ASN A 801 -4.38 31.95 -13.02
C ASN A 801 -5.46 33.00 -12.70
N ILE A 802 -5.06 34.14 -12.14
CA ILE A 802 -5.97 35.27 -11.91
C ILE A 802 -6.50 35.79 -13.24
N LEU A 803 -5.63 36.09 -14.22
CA LEU A 803 -6.05 36.60 -15.53
C LEU A 803 -6.93 35.62 -16.30
N MET A 804 -6.63 34.32 -16.23
CA MET A 804 -7.42 33.24 -16.85
C MET A 804 -8.73 32.90 -16.10
N ASP A 805 -8.99 33.44 -14.91
CA ASP A 805 -10.12 33.04 -14.04
C ASP A 805 -10.14 31.52 -13.72
N ASN A 806 -8.98 30.91 -13.46
CA ASN A 806 -8.87 29.49 -13.07
C ASN A 806 -8.82 29.35 -11.54
N MET A 807 -9.96 29.02 -10.91
CA MET A 807 -10.13 29.10 -9.45
C MET A 807 -9.75 27.81 -8.69
N ASP A 808 -9.64 26.65 -9.34
CA ASP A 808 -9.25 25.37 -8.70
C ASP A 808 -7.75 25.27 -8.35
N THR A 809 -6.99 26.37 -8.55
CA THR A 809 -5.53 26.40 -8.42
C THR A 809 -5.04 26.78 -7.02
N ASP A 810 -5.94 26.94 -6.04
CA ASP A 810 -5.62 27.20 -4.64
C ASP A 810 -5.12 25.95 -3.88
N ALA A 811 -5.55 24.76 -4.31
CA ALA A 811 -5.17 23.46 -3.73
C ALA A 811 -4.93 22.33 -4.76
N GLN A 812 -5.29 22.54 -6.04
CA GLN A 812 -5.18 21.55 -7.12
C GLN A 812 -4.58 22.17 -8.40
N ASN A 813 -4.60 21.45 -9.53
CA ASN A 813 -4.33 21.99 -10.88
C ASN A 813 -2.95 22.68 -11.07
N TYR A 814 -1.96 22.20 -10.32
CA TYR A 814 -0.53 22.43 -10.59
C TYR A 814 0.32 21.23 -10.20
N LEU A 815 1.57 21.22 -10.67
CA LEU A 815 2.64 20.40 -10.13
C LEU A 815 3.70 21.28 -9.46
N LEU A 816 4.36 20.71 -8.45
CA LEU A 816 5.58 21.24 -7.85
C LEU A 816 6.77 20.43 -8.36
N TYR A 817 7.63 21.11 -9.11
CA TYR A 817 8.91 20.60 -9.59
C TYR A 817 10.07 21.15 -8.77
N SER A 818 11.09 20.35 -8.52
CA SER A 818 12.38 20.86 -8.04
C SER A 818 13.55 19.92 -8.43
N PRO A 819 14.63 20.45 -9.04
CA PRO A 819 15.81 19.65 -9.41
C PRO A 819 16.63 19.23 -8.19
N LEU A 820 17.53 18.26 -8.37
CA LEU A 820 18.36 17.75 -7.27
C LEU A 820 19.49 18.69 -6.81
N ASN A 821 19.86 19.67 -7.63
CA ASN A 821 20.92 20.63 -7.37
C ASN A 821 20.42 22.02 -6.91
N SER A 822 19.14 22.13 -6.54
CA SER A 822 18.56 23.36 -6.01
C SER A 822 17.58 23.08 -4.89
N ASP A 823 17.46 24.03 -3.95
CA ASP A 823 16.42 24.03 -2.92
C ASP A 823 15.12 24.71 -3.39
N LYS A 824 15.12 25.27 -4.61
CA LYS A 824 13.98 26.00 -5.19
C LYS A 824 12.91 25.09 -5.78
N TRP A 825 11.67 25.32 -5.39
CA TRP A 825 10.45 24.76 -5.96
C TRP A 825 9.87 25.70 -7.03
N TYR A 826 9.34 25.08 -8.08
CA TYR A 826 8.73 25.74 -9.23
C TYR A 826 7.34 25.16 -9.49
N PHE A 827 6.39 26.03 -9.80
CA PHE A 827 5.03 25.68 -10.22
C PHE A 827 5.01 25.37 -11.72
N VAL A 828 4.26 24.33 -12.08
CA VAL A 828 3.97 23.90 -13.46
C VAL A 828 2.46 23.73 -13.60
N PRO A 829 1.80 24.26 -14.65
CA PRO A 829 0.34 24.19 -14.81
C PRO A 829 -0.17 22.75 -15.08
N TRP A 830 -1.35 22.42 -14.57
CA TRP A 830 -2.12 21.19 -14.88
C TRP A 830 -3.64 21.46 -14.88
N ASP A 831 -4.43 20.77 -15.73
CA ASP A 831 -5.90 20.90 -15.90
C ASP A 831 -6.45 22.35 -15.89
N TYR A 832 -6.43 23.00 -17.07
CA TYR A 832 -6.86 24.39 -17.26
C TYR A 832 -8.15 24.51 -18.10
N ASP A 833 -8.94 23.45 -18.26
CA ASP A 833 -10.25 23.54 -18.92
C ASP A 833 -11.33 24.21 -18.06
N GLY A 834 -11.26 24.10 -16.73
CA GLY A 834 -12.15 24.80 -15.79
C GLY A 834 -12.02 26.33 -15.79
N GLY A 835 -10.91 26.87 -16.32
CA GLY A 835 -10.67 28.30 -16.43
C GLY A 835 -11.54 29.04 -17.45
N TRP A 836 -11.15 30.27 -17.76
CA TRP A 836 -11.83 31.17 -18.69
C TRP A 836 -13.33 31.34 -18.40
N GLU A 837 -13.63 31.60 -17.13
CA GLU A 837 -14.98 31.73 -16.56
C GLU A 837 -15.89 30.49 -16.73
N LEU A 838 -15.36 29.30 -17.07
CA LEU A 838 -16.19 28.09 -17.21
C LEU A 838 -16.80 27.66 -15.88
N GLN A 839 -15.97 27.43 -14.85
CA GLN A 839 -16.44 27.13 -13.48
C GLN A 839 -17.46 28.15 -12.97
N ARG A 840 -17.25 29.44 -13.25
CA ARG A 840 -18.15 30.54 -12.90
C ARG A 840 -19.48 30.46 -13.65
N GLY A 841 -19.45 30.12 -14.95
CA GLY A 841 -20.64 29.90 -15.78
C GLY A 841 -21.41 28.63 -15.45
N LEU A 842 -20.74 27.62 -14.87
CA LEU A 842 -21.33 26.38 -14.35
C LEU A 842 -21.85 26.52 -12.91
N HIS A 843 -21.68 27.69 -12.27
CA HIS A 843 -22.01 27.93 -10.86
C HIS A 843 -21.32 26.96 -9.88
N SER A 844 -20.12 26.48 -10.21
CA SER A 844 -19.37 25.50 -9.41
C SER A 844 -18.38 26.12 -8.42
N ILE A 845 -18.43 27.43 -8.21
CA ILE A 845 -17.52 28.19 -7.33
C ILE A 845 -18.29 29.19 -6.46
N SER A 846 -17.73 29.47 -5.29
CA SER A 846 -18.29 30.39 -4.29
C SER A 846 -18.09 31.87 -4.67
N ASP A 847 -18.95 32.75 -4.13
CA ASP A 847 -18.83 34.21 -4.28
C ASP A 847 -17.54 34.79 -3.70
N TYR A 848 -16.85 34.08 -2.79
CA TYR A 848 -15.52 34.51 -2.32
C TYR A 848 -14.40 34.24 -3.34
N ALA A 849 -14.60 33.34 -4.31
CA ALA A 849 -13.59 32.85 -5.26
C ALA A 849 -13.30 33.89 -6.36
N ASN A 850 -12.53 34.90 -5.97
CA ASN A 850 -12.05 35.99 -6.80
C ASN A 850 -10.63 36.38 -6.36
N GLY A 851 -9.80 36.80 -7.32
CA GLY A 851 -8.51 37.44 -7.04
C GLY A 851 -7.63 36.66 -6.06
N ILE A 852 -7.27 37.31 -4.95
CA ILE A 852 -6.39 36.73 -3.93
C ILE A 852 -7.17 36.05 -2.79
N SER A 853 -8.47 36.37 -2.60
CA SER A 853 -9.33 35.68 -1.63
C SER A 853 -9.43 34.18 -1.91
N ASN A 854 -9.35 33.77 -3.18
CA ASN A 854 -9.33 32.36 -3.59
C ASN A 854 -8.20 31.57 -2.89
N TYR A 855 -7.00 32.13 -2.89
CA TYR A 855 -5.80 31.49 -2.32
C TYR A 855 -5.66 31.67 -0.79
N TRP A 856 -6.63 32.29 -0.13
CA TRP A 856 -6.49 32.71 1.27
C TRP A 856 -6.64 31.56 2.29
N GLY A 857 -7.15 30.39 1.86
CA GLY A 857 -7.17 29.16 2.67
C GLY A 857 -5.79 28.53 2.84
N ASN A 858 -4.93 28.69 1.83
CA ASN A 858 -3.62 28.05 1.70
C ASN A 858 -2.52 28.72 2.54
N ALA A 859 -1.66 27.92 3.18
CA ALA A 859 -0.64 28.40 4.11
C ALA A 859 0.41 29.29 3.43
N LEU A 860 0.97 28.88 2.29
CA LEU A 860 1.98 29.63 1.55
C LEU A 860 1.39 30.95 1.02
N HIS A 861 0.29 30.84 0.28
CA HIS A 861 -0.29 31.97 -0.42
C HIS A 861 -0.82 33.02 0.58
N ARG A 862 -1.55 32.62 1.64
CA ARG A 862 -2.01 33.54 2.69
C ARG A 862 -0.85 34.26 3.38
N ARG A 863 0.26 33.58 3.67
CA ARG A 863 1.43 34.24 4.28
C ARG A 863 2.05 35.26 3.33
N PHE A 864 2.17 34.93 2.04
CA PHE A 864 2.74 35.82 1.03
C PHE A 864 1.86 37.05 0.79
N LEU A 865 0.55 36.84 0.62
CA LEU A 865 -0.43 37.84 0.19
C LEU A 865 -0.90 38.78 1.33
N ARG A 866 -0.45 38.54 2.57
CA ARG A 866 -0.59 39.49 3.70
C ARG A 866 0.41 40.64 3.67
N SER A 867 1.41 40.62 2.79
CA SER A 867 2.33 41.75 2.60
C SER A 867 1.84 42.63 1.45
N GLU A 868 1.57 43.90 1.72
CA GLU A 868 1.26 44.90 0.68
C GLU A 868 2.35 44.96 -0.41
N GLU A 869 3.63 44.81 -0.04
CA GLU A 869 4.76 44.79 -0.97
C GLU A 869 4.64 43.62 -1.95
N ASN A 870 4.34 42.42 -1.43
CA ASN A 870 4.13 41.22 -2.24
C ASN A 870 2.89 41.31 -3.12
N VAL A 871 1.81 41.95 -2.64
CA VAL A 871 0.61 42.24 -3.44
C VAL A 871 0.93 43.21 -4.57
N ARG A 872 1.80 44.21 -4.36
CA ARG A 872 2.30 45.10 -5.43
C ARG A 872 3.15 44.34 -6.45
N LEU A 873 4.00 43.40 -6.03
CA LEU A 873 4.75 42.54 -6.94
C LEU A 873 3.81 41.70 -7.83
N LEU A 874 2.75 41.13 -7.24
CA LEU A 874 1.72 40.42 -8.00
C LEU A 874 0.95 41.35 -8.95
N GLN A 875 0.56 42.55 -8.51
CA GLN A 875 -0.04 43.57 -9.39
C GLN A 875 0.85 43.88 -10.58
N HIS A 876 2.15 44.08 -10.37
CA HIS A 876 3.09 44.36 -11.45
C HIS A 876 3.22 43.18 -12.44
N LYS A 877 3.29 41.93 -11.96
CA LYS A 877 3.32 40.75 -12.84
C LYS A 877 1.99 40.56 -13.59
N ILE A 878 0.84 40.83 -12.96
CA ILE A 878 -0.47 40.84 -13.63
C ILE A 878 -0.52 41.89 -14.75
N ASP A 879 -0.06 43.12 -14.48
CA ASP A 879 0.04 44.20 -15.46
C ASP A 879 0.97 43.85 -16.63
N GLU A 880 2.10 43.19 -16.33
CA GLU A 880 3.06 42.69 -17.31
C GLU A 880 2.42 41.65 -18.22
N LEU A 881 1.89 40.56 -17.65
CA LEU A 881 1.29 39.45 -18.41
C LEU A 881 0.07 39.89 -19.22
N TYR A 882 -0.77 40.78 -18.69
CA TYR A 882 -1.87 41.35 -19.44
C TYR A 882 -1.35 42.13 -20.66
N ARG A 883 -0.34 43.00 -20.50
CA ARG A 883 0.20 43.78 -21.63
C ARG A 883 0.91 42.93 -22.69
N THR A 884 1.51 41.80 -22.32
CA THR A 884 2.36 41.01 -23.24
C THR A 884 1.65 39.81 -23.89
N ALA A 885 0.79 39.09 -23.15
CA ALA A 885 0.30 37.78 -23.59
C ALA A 885 -1.18 37.51 -23.31
N ILE A 886 -1.72 37.97 -22.17
CA ILE A 886 -3.05 37.62 -21.66
C ILE A 886 -3.97 38.85 -21.64
N ASN A 887 -4.08 39.54 -22.77
CA ASN A 887 -5.09 40.58 -23.02
C ASN A 887 -6.16 40.09 -23.99
N ASN A 888 -7.24 40.87 -24.07
CA ASN A 888 -8.40 40.53 -24.89
C ASN A 888 -8.06 40.34 -26.37
N GLU A 889 -7.17 41.18 -26.92
CA GLU A 889 -6.75 41.14 -28.32
C GLU A 889 -5.93 39.88 -28.63
N ALA A 890 -4.90 39.60 -27.83
CA ALA A 890 -4.01 38.44 -28.00
C ALA A 890 -4.70 37.08 -27.72
N VAL A 891 -5.72 37.07 -26.87
CA VAL A 891 -6.60 35.91 -26.67
C VAL A 891 -7.59 35.77 -27.84
N ALA A 892 -8.19 36.86 -28.32
CA ALA A 892 -9.09 36.83 -29.48
C ALA A 892 -8.42 36.33 -30.77
N GLU A 893 -7.15 36.69 -31.00
CA GLU A 893 -6.37 36.22 -32.15
C GLU A 893 -6.17 34.69 -32.14
N ARG A 894 -5.73 34.12 -31.00
CA ARG A 894 -5.65 32.65 -30.79
C ARG A 894 -7.02 31.99 -30.89
N LEU A 895 -8.02 32.66 -30.31
CA LEU A 895 -9.46 32.50 -30.51
C LEU A 895 -9.81 32.03 -31.92
N GLU A 896 -9.55 32.94 -32.86
CA GLU A 896 -9.94 32.79 -34.25
C GLU A 896 -9.11 31.74 -34.99
N ALA A 897 -7.83 31.57 -34.64
CA ALA A 897 -7.00 30.48 -35.16
C ALA A 897 -7.58 29.11 -34.80
N TYR A 898 -7.91 28.87 -33.52
CA TYR A 898 -8.52 27.60 -33.11
C TYR A 898 -9.96 27.44 -33.60
N ARG A 899 -10.72 28.53 -33.81
CA ARG A 899 -12.09 28.47 -34.36
C ARG A 899 -12.11 27.70 -35.68
N GLN A 900 -11.17 28.02 -36.58
CA GLN A 900 -11.05 27.37 -37.89
C GLN A 900 -10.81 25.86 -37.78
N VAL A 901 -10.15 25.43 -36.71
CA VAL A 901 -9.87 24.02 -36.41
C VAL A 901 -11.09 23.31 -35.79
N VAL A 902 -11.73 23.93 -34.80
CA VAL A 902 -12.77 23.26 -33.98
C VAL A 902 -14.16 23.34 -34.61
N GLN A 903 -14.53 24.45 -35.25
CA GLN A 903 -15.86 24.67 -35.81
C GLN A 903 -16.31 23.56 -36.80
N PRO A 904 -15.44 23.01 -37.68
CA PRO A 904 -15.77 21.87 -38.53
C PRO A 904 -16.14 20.58 -37.76
N PHE A 905 -15.69 20.41 -36.52
CA PHE A 905 -15.99 19.23 -35.69
C PHE A 905 -17.27 19.40 -34.89
N ILE A 906 -17.40 20.48 -34.10
CA ILE A 906 -18.62 20.74 -33.30
C ILE A 906 -19.87 20.98 -34.17
N GLY A 907 -19.70 21.28 -35.46
CA GLY A 907 -20.80 21.35 -36.44
C GLY A 907 -21.31 19.99 -36.96
N ARG A 908 -20.62 18.87 -36.69
CA ARG A 908 -20.95 17.53 -37.21
C ARG A 908 -20.97 16.45 -36.12
N SER A 909 -21.61 15.32 -36.42
CA SER A 909 -21.51 14.11 -35.59
C SER A 909 -20.07 13.59 -35.59
N PRO A 910 -19.56 13.04 -34.47
CA PRO A 910 -20.27 12.82 -33.20
C PRO A 910 -20.34 14.07 -32.29
N ASP A 911 -19.47 15.06 -32.45
CA ASP A 911 -19.28 16.12 -31.44
C ASP A 911 -20.48 17.04 -31.26
N ARG A 912 -21.16 17.39 -32.37
CA ARG A 912 -22.42 18.13 -32.36
C ARG A 912 -23.49 17.47 -31.49
N ASP A 913 -23.53 16.14 -31.47
CA ASP A 913 -24.59 15.38 -30.82
C ASP A 913 -24.42 15.32 -29.29
N PHE A 914 -23.27 15.80 -28.79
CA PHE A 914 -22.88 15.88 -27.38
C PHE A 914 -22.44 17.30 -26.96
N TRP A 915 -22.83 18.32 -27.72
CA TRP A 915 -22.38 19.71 -27.51
C TRP A 915 -23.24 20.39 -26.42
N PRO A 916 -22.65 20.97 -25.35
CA PRO A 916 -23.40 21.43 -24.16
C PRO A 916 -24.17 22.75 -24.33
N ILE A 917 -24.05 23.44 -25.48
CA ILE A 917 -24.73 24.71 -25.77
C ILE A 917 -25.58 24.62 -27.04
N ARG A 918 -26.52 25.57 -27.23
CA ARG A 918 -27.36 25.61 -28.44
C ARG A 918 -26.57 26.10 -29.64
N THR A 919 -26.95 25.60 -30.82
CA THR A 919 -26.39 26.06 -32.09
C THR A 919 -26.54 27.58 -32.25
N GLY A 920 -25.40 28.26 -32.45
CA GLY A 920 -25.32 29.73 -32.54
C GLY A 920 -24.74 30.42 -31.30
N GLN A 921 -24.58 29.74 -30.16
CA GLN A 921 -24.02 30.36 -28.93
C GLN A 921 -22.48 30.32 -28.84
N LEU A 922 -21.80 29.75 -29.85
CA LEU A 922 -20.33 29.67 -29.90
C LEU A 922 -19.66 31.06 -29.91
N ASP A 923 -20.28 32.04 -30.58
CA ASP A 923 -19.72 33.39 -30.69
C ASP A 923 -19.79 34.15 -29.36
N ASP A 924 -20.88 33.98 -28.61
CA ASP A 924 -21.00 34.50 -27.24
C ASP A 924 -19.95 33.86 -26.32
N GLU A 925 -19.65 32.58 -26.51
CA GLU A 925 -18.67 31.86 -25.69
C GLU A 925 -17.22 32.25 -26.03
N PHE A 926 -16.88 32.38 -27.32
CA PHE A 926 -15.55 32.86 -27.73
C PHE A 926 -15.34 34.31 -27.29
N LYS A 927 -16.38 35.15 -27.39
CA LYS A 927 -16.37 36.50 -26.84
C LYS A 927 -16.21 36.50 -25.32
N ARG A 928 -16.88 35.60 -24.59
CA ARG A 928 -16.69 35.44 -23.15
C ARG A 928 -15.21 35.18 -22.85
N ILE A 929 -14.61 34.15 -23.44
CA ILE A 929 -13.21 33.78 -23.20
C ILE A 929 -12.25 34.95 -23.53
N ALA A 930 -12.43 35.60 -24.69
CA ALA A 930 -11.62 36.76 -25.09
C ALA A 930 -11.73 37.93 -24.11
N GLU A 931 -12.90 38.18 -23.51
CA GLU A 931 -13.09 39.27 -22.57
C GLU A 931 -12.74 38.92 -21.10
N THR A 932 -12.46 37.66 -20.79
CA THR A 932 -12.16 37.20 -19.43
C THR A 932 -11.01 37.96 -18.76
N PRO A 933 -9.83 38.19 -19.39
CA PRO A 933 -8.72 38.84 -18.69
C PRO A 933 -9.06 40.21 -18.14
N LYS A 934 -9.80 41.02 -18.91
CA LYS A 934 -10.30 42.33 -18.47
C LYS A 934 -11.30 42.23 -17.31
N ARG A 935 -12.20 41.24 -17.30
CA ARG A 935 -13.13 41.02 -16.19
C ARG A 935 -12.42 40.48 -14.94
N SER A 936 -11.40 39.64 -15.12
CA SER A 936 -10.56 39.15 -14.04
C SER A 936 -9.75 40.26 -13.38
N LEU A 937 -9.18 41.20 -14.15
CA LEU A 937 -8.56 42.42 -13.60
C LEU A 937 -9.53 43.23 -12.74
N GLN A 938 -10.78 43.41 -13.19
CA GLN A 938 -11.80 44.10 -12.41
C GLN A 938 -12.12 43.33 -11.12
N ARG A 939 -12.38 42.01 -11.20
CA ARG A 939 -12.63 41.16 -10.02
C ARG A 939 -11.49 41.20 -9.01
N PHE A 940 -10.25 41.17 -9.49
CA PHE A 940 -9.05 41.26 -8.65
C PHE A 940 -8.95 42.63 -7.97
N ALA A 941 -9.15 43.74 -8.70
CA ALA A 941 -9.15 45.08 -8.11
C ALA A 941 -10.26 45.28 -7.06
N GLU A 942 -11.46 44.73 -7.30
CA GLU A 942 -12.57 44.71 -6.34
C GLU A 942 -12.25 43.82 -5.12
N ASP A 943 -11.66 42.63 -5.33
CA ASP A 943 -11.27 41.71 -4.26
C ASP A 943 -10.21 42.32 -3.32
N LEU A 944 -9.28 43.12 -3.85
CA LEU A 944 -8.31 43.82 -3.02
C LEU A 944 -8.95 44.80 -2.02
N GLN A 945 -10.15 45.31 -2.28
CA GLN A 945 -10.90 46.19 -1.35
C GLN A 945 -11.76 45.43 -0.34
N LYS A 946 -11.92 44.11 -0.49
CA LYS A 946 -12.78 43.31 0.39
C LYS A 946 -12.00 42.79 1.61
N PRO A 947 -12.63 42.67 2.79
CA PRO A 947 -12.10 41.84 3.85
C PRO A 947 -11.89 40.40 3.35
N LYS A 948 -10.94 39.68 3.93
CA LYS A 948 -10.55 38.35 3.45
C LYS A 948 -11.37 37.24 4.13
N PRO A 949 -11.66 36.13 3.42
CA PRO A 949 -12.50 35.05 3.93
C PRO A 949 -11.89 34.36 5.17
N ILE A 950 -12.77 33.74 5.95
CA ILE A 950 -12.50 33.12 7.26
C ILE A 950 -13.10 31.71 7.32
N PHE A 951 -12.60 30.85 8.20
CA PHE A 951 -13.29 29.60 8.55
C PHE A 951 -14.18 29.79 9.79
N LEU A 952 -15.28 29.04 9.81
CA LEU A 952 -16.20 28.94 10.95
C LEU A 952 -15.78 27.79 11.87
N GLY A 953 -15.45 28.10 13.12
CA GLY A 953 -15.01 27.12 14.11
C GLY A 953 -16.13 26.23 14.66
N ASP A 954 -15.76 25.16 15.36
CA ASP A 954 -16.76 24.25 15.96
C ASP A 954 -17.55 24.91 17.08
N VAL A 955 -18.87 24.72 17.05
CA VAL A 955 -19.79 25.25 18.07
C VAL A 955 -19.70 24.41 19.34
N ARG A 956 -19.44 25.08 20.47
CA ARG A 956 -19.34 24.44 21.80
C ARG A 956 -20.64 24.58 22.56
N GLN A 957 -21.03 23.55 23.30
CA GLN A 957 -22.18 23.57 24.19
C GLN A 957 -21.71 23.49 25.65
N ASP A 958 -22.10 24.48 26.45
CA ASP A 958 -21.82 24.50 27.89
C ASP A 958 -22.80 23.59 28.66
N GLY A 959 -22.49 23.26 29.91
CA GLY A 959 -23.34 22.37 30.75
C GLY A 959 -24.79 22.85 30.97
N ASP A 960 -25.05 24.16 30.83
CA ASP A 960 -26.39 24.76 30.88
C ASP A 960 -27.10 24.78 29.51
N GLY A 961 -26.56 24.09 28.50
CA GLY A 961 -27.11 24.02 27.14
C GLY A 961 -26.84 25.25 26.27
N ARG A 962 -26.10 26.25 26.77
CA ARG A 962 -25.68 27.45 26.02
C ARG A 962 -24.76 27.06 24.86
N LEU A 963 -25.00 27.64 23.69
CA LEU A 963 -24.17 27.42 22.49
C LEU A 963 -23.22 28.60 22.29
N THR A 964 -21.93 28.33 22.09
CA THR A 964 -20.92 29.35 21.79
C THR A 964 -20.26 29.05 20.44
N PHE A 965 -20.28 30.06 19.57
CA PHE A 965 -19.82 30.05 18.20
C PHE A 965 -18.49 30.80 18.12
N PHE A 966 -17.57 30.31 17.30
CA PHE A 966 -16.21 30.86 17.13
C PHE A 966 -15.87 30.92 15.64
N TRP A 967 -15.05 31.87 15.21
CA TRP A 967 -14.56 31.95 13.84
C TRP A 967 -13.16 32.57 13.78
N ASP A 968 -12.49 32.46 12.64
CA ASP A 968 -11.16 33.05 12.46
C ASP A 968 -11.20 34.58 12.44
N LEU A 969 -10.08 35.20 12.83
CA LEU A 969 -9.88 36.64 12.61
C LEU A 969 -9.66 36.90 11.11
N SER A 970 -10.55 37.69 10.52
CA SER A 970 -10.40 38.18 9.15
C SER A 970 -9.22 39.16 9.03
N TYR A 971 -8.84 39.47 7.80
CA TYR A 971 -7.75 40.37 7.47
C TYR A 971 -8.20 41.36 6.40
N ASP A 972 -7.66 42.57 6.49
CA ASP A 972 -7.90 43.68 5.58
C ASP A 972 -6.56 44.22 5.07
N LEU A 973 -6.47 44.55 3.78
CA LEU A 973 -5.21 45.01 3.17
C LEU A 973 -4.97 46.52 3.36
N GLN A 974 -6.03 47.27 3.66
CA GLN A 974 -6.00 48.71 3.88
C GLN A 974 -5.78 49.05 5.36
N GLY A 975 -5.96 48.07 6.24
CA GLY A 975 -5.87 48.22 7.70
C GLY A 975 -7.16 48.76 8.31
N ASP A 976 -8.30 48.63 7.62
CA ASP A 976 -9.60 49.09 8.11
C ASP A 976 -10.13 48.25 9.29
N ASP A 977 -10.93 48.90 10.15
CA ASP A 977 -11.64 48.23 11.24
C ASP A 977 -12.65 47.20 10.69
N LEU A 978 -12.51 45.94 11.10
CA LEU A 978 -13.39 44.85 10.68
C LEU A 978 -14.49 44.52 11.69
N TYR A 979 -15.68 44.25 11.16
CA TYR A 979 -16.87 43.91 11.91
C TYR A 979 -17.48 42.59 11.42
N TYR A 980 -18.07 41.82 12.34
CA TYR A 980 -18.69 40.54 12.06
C TYR A 980 -20.21 40.60 12.25
N ASP A 981 -20.95 40.23 11.20
CA ASP A 981 -22.40 40.05 11.20
C ASP A 981 -22.71 38.54 11.26
N TRP A 982 -23.00 38.04 12.47
CA TRP A 982 -23.29 36.63 12.77
C TRP A 982 -24.79 36.34 12.73
N SER A 983 -25.21 35.19 12.21
CA SER A 983 -26.63 34.77 12.18
C SER A 983 -26.82 33.25 12.26
N VAL A 984 -27.95 32.82 12.83
CA VAL A 984 -28.43 31.43 12.89
C VAL A 984 -29.85 31.37 12.30
N ALA A 985 -30.13 30.37 11.48
CA ALA A 985 -31.43 30.12 10.85
C ALA A 985 -31.86 28.64 10.95
N ALA A 986 -33.16 28.40 10.75
CA ALA A 986 -33.75 27.06 10.72
C ALA A 986 -33.79 26.42 9.30
N ASP A 987 -33.15 27.05 8.32
CA ASP A 987 -33.00 26.57 6.93
C ASP A 987 -31.70 27.13 6.31
N PRO A 988 -31.09 26.41 5.37
CA PRO A 988 -29.80 26.81 4.77
C PRO A 988 -29.92 28.05 3.88
N ALA A 989 -31.12 28.39 3.41
CA ALA A 989 -31.41 29.61 2.66
C ALA A 989 -31.52 30.88 3.54
N PHE A 990 -31.42 30.75 4.88
CA PHE A 990 -31.57 31.85 5.84
C PHE A 990 -32.89 32.64 5.76
N THR A 991 -33.96 31.98 5.30
CA THR A 991 -35.31 32.59 5.25
C THR A 991 -35.97 32.66 6.62
N ARG A 992 -35.68 31.71 7.53
CA ARG A 992 -36.20 31.68 8.92
C ARG A 992 -35.07 31.89 9.92
N ILE A 993 -34.64 33.13 10.07
CA ILE A 993 -33.62 33.53 11.05
C ILE A 993 -34.14 33.33 12.47
N VAL A 994 -33.35 32.64 13.30
CA VAL A 994 -33.61 32.34 14.71
C VAL A 994 -32.92 33.38 15.61
N ALA A 995 -31.70 33.77 15.27
CA ALA A 995 -30.94 34.79 15.96
C ALA A 995 -29.95 35.48 15.02
N SER A 996 -29.64 36.75 15.28
CA SER A 996 -28.64 37.51 14.53
C SER A 996 -28.02 38.59 15.42
N ARG A 997 -26.74 38.89 15.19
CA ARG A 997 -25.98 39.99 15.82
C ARG A 997 -25.10 40.63 14.76
N LYS A 998 -25.05 41.96 14.76
CA LYS A 998 -24.31 42.76 13.77
C LYS A 998 -23.28 43.65 14.44
N GLY A 999 -22.22 43.99 13.72
CA GLY A 999 -21.20 44.90 14.21
C GLY A 999 -20.36 44.34 15.36
N LEU A 1000 -20.21 43.02 15.48
CA LEU A 1000 -19.36 42.40 16.48
C LEU A 1000 -17.88 42.68 16.16
N THR A 1001 -17.06 42.95 17.16
CA THR A 1001 -15.60 43.10 17.03
C THR A 1001 -14.83 41.89 17.61
N GLU A 1002 -15.50 41.05 18.39
CA GLU A 1002 -14.97 39.77 18.87
C GLU A 1002 -15.20 38.66 17.83
N THR A 1003 -14.32 37.66 17.80
CA THR A 1003 -14.42 36.47 16.92
C THR A 1003 -15.21 35.31 17.53
N GLN A 1004 -16.08 35.62 18.49
CA GLN A 1004 -16.92 34.65 19.19
C GLN A 1004 -18.28 35.26 19.58
N THR A 1005 -19.30 34.42 19.74
CA THR A 1005 -20.58 34.86 20.33
C THR A 1005 -21.38 33.70 20.89
N SER A 1006 -22.14 33.92 21.98
CA SER A 1006 -22.96 32.88 22.61
C SER A 1006 -24.47 33.12 22.48
N LEU A 1007 -25.24 32.04 22.27
CA LEU A 1007 -26.69 31.99 22.21
C LEU A 1007 -27.23 31.10 23.36
N PRO A 1008 -28.38 31.41 23.98
CA PRO A 1008 -29.07 30.48 24.88
C PRO A 1008 -29.40 29.15 24.19
N ALA A 1009 -29.74 28.13 24.98
CA ALA A 1009 -30.13 26.83 24.48
C ALA A 1009 -31.25 26.92 23.43
N LEU A 1010 -31.03 26.28 22.28
CA LEU A 1010 -32.04 26.12 21.23
C LEU A 1010 -32.91 24.89 21.53
N GLN A 1011 -34.07 24.82 20.88
CA GLN A 1011 -34.87 23.59 20.89
C GLN A 1011 -34.15 22.51 20.05
N PRO A 1012 -34.31 21.21 20.36
CA PRO A 1012 -33.75 20.14 19.55
C PRO A 1012 -34.16 20.26 18.07
N GLY A 1013 -33.18 20.14 17.17
CA GLY A 1013 -33.39 20.41 15.75
C GLY A 1013 -32.08 20.64 14.97
N THR A 1014 -32.23 20.82 13.66
CA THR A 1014 -31.11 21.19 12.77
C THR A 1014 -31.18 22.68 12.46
N TYR A 1015 -30.07 23.38 12.61
CA TYR A 1015 -29.93 24.80 12.32
C TYR A 1015 -28.69 25.04 11.46
N TYR A 1016 -28.63 26.22 10.86
CA TYR A 1016 -27.55 26.67 9.99
C TYR A 1016 -27.05 28.01 10.50
N TRP A 1017 -25.75 28.25 10.46
CA TRP A 1017 -25.18 29.50 10.94
C TRP A 1017 -24.07 30.01 10.03
N LYS A 1018 -23.88 31.33 10.03
CA LYS A 1018 -22.89 32.02 9.21
C LYS A 1018 -22.36 33.28 9.87
N VAL A 1019 -21.22 33.72 9.37
CA VAL A 1019 -20.62 35.03 9.67
C VAL A 1019 -20.32 35.71 8.34
N VAL A 1020 -20.74 36.97 8.22
CA VAL A 1020 -20.32 37.86 7.13
C VAL A 1020 -19.36 38.88 7.75
N VAL A 1021 -18.15 38.96 7.20
CA VAL A 1021 -17.19 40.02 7.56
C VAL A 1021 -17.55 41.27 6.78
N ARG A 1022 -17.45 42.44 7.41
CA ARG A 1022 -17.68 43.74 6.79
C ARG A 1022 -16.65 44.74 7.28
N ASP A 1023 -16.07 45.49 6.36
CA ASP A 1023 -15.16 46.59 6.67
C ASP A 1023 -15.93 47.89 7.03
N LYS A 1024 -15.20 49.00 7.10
CA LYS A 1024 -15.74 50.34 7.35
C LYS A 1024 -16.31 51.01 6.09
N ALA A 1025 -15.80 50.68 4.91
CA ALA A 1025 -16.28 51.19 3.62
C ALA A 1025 -17.62 50.57 3.19
N GLY A 1026 -17.99 49.43 3.78
CA GLY A 1026 -19.20 48.67 3.49
C GLY A 1026 -18.99 47.43 2.60
N HIS A 1027 -17.75 47.10 2.23
CA HIS A 1027 -17.46 45.86 1.52
C HIS A 1027 -17.64 44.66 2.46
N THR A 1028 -18.08 43.53 1.91
CA THR A 1028 -18.40 42.33 2.67
C THR A 1028 -17.74 41.09 2.08
N GLN A 1029 -17.43 40.12 2.93
CA GLN A 1029 -16.94 38.81 2.53
C GLN A 1029 -17.60 37.69 3.36
N ILE A 1030 -17.83 36.54 2.73
CA ILE A 1030 -18.39 35.35 3.37
C ILE A 1030 -17.28 34.40 3.87
N ALA A 1031 -17.65 33.44 4.72
CA ALA A 1031 -16.75 32.37 5.14
C ALA A 1031 -16.43 31.38 4.00
N PHE A 1032 -15.37 30.60 4.17
CA PHE A 1032 -14.99 29.51 3.27
C PHE A 1032 -15.97 28.32 3.32
N ASP A 1033 -16.58 28.09 4.48
CA ASP A 1033 -17.43 26.93 4.75
C ASP A 1033 -18.61 26.79 3.78
N GLN A 1034 -18.95 25.56 3.42
CA GLN A 1034 -20.12 25.26 2.59
C GLN A 1034 -20.97 24.13 3.18
N TYR A 1035 -22.24 24.15 2.84
CA TYR A 1035 -23.19 23.09 3.12
C TYR A 1035 -23.89 22.65 1.83
N GLU A 1036 -24.00 21.35 1.60
CA GLU A 1036 -24.73 20.76 0.48
C GLU A 1036 -26.01 20.11 1.02
N ASP A 1037 -27.16 20.35 0.38
CA ASP A 1037 -28.44 19.74 0.78
C ASP A 1037 -28.64 18.33 0.19
N GLU A 1038 -29.76 17.67 0.54
CA GLU A 1038 -30.06 16.30 0.09
C GLU A 1038 -30.28 16.18 -1.44
N GLU A 1039 -30.44 17.30 -2.14
CA GLU A 1039 -30.59 17.36 -3.60
C GLU A 1039 -29.27 17.71 -4.33
N GLY A 1040 -28.19 18.00 -3.57
CA GLY A 1040 -26.88 18.37 -4.12
C GLY A 1040 -26.70 19.88 -4.34
N ASN A 1041 -27.59 20.74 -3.83
CA ASN A 1041 -27.44 22.18 -4.01
C ASN A 1041 -26.43 22.76 -2.99
N PRO A 1042 -25.41 23.52 -3.43
CA PRO A 1042 -24.43 24.12 -2.52
C PRO A 1042 -24.94 25.45 -1.93
N TYR A 1043 -24.66 25.65 -0.65
CA TYR A 1043 -24.88 26.89 0.10
C TYR A 1043 -23.55 27.37 0.70
N TYR A 1044 -23.03 28.49 0.20
CA TYR A 1044 -21.71 29.01 0.57
C TYR A 1044 -21.74 29.93 1.80
N GLY A 1045 -20.65 29.91 2.56
CA GLY A 1045 -20.43 30.70 3.77
C GLY A 1045 -21.15 30.21 5.03
N ILE A 1046 -21.63 28.95 5.08
CA ILE A 1046 -22.49 28.44 6.16
C ILE A 1046 -22.03 27.08 6.70
N ARG A 1047 -22.26 26.83 8.00
CA ARG A 1047 -22.14 25.49 8.62
C ARG A 1047 -23.49 25.01 9.19
N GLN A 1048 -23.76 23.71 9.05
CA GLN A 1048 -24.86 23.03 9.74
C GLN A 1048 -24.48 22.74 11.21
N ILE A 1049 -25.44 22.87 12.11
CA ILE A 1049 -25.38 22.35 13.49
C ILE A 1049 -26.63 21.52 13.81
N LYS A 1050 -26.47 20.50 14.64
CA LYS A 1050 -27.56 19.71 15.21
C LYS A 1050 -27.57 19.91 16.72
N VAL A 1051 -28.74 20.23 17.25
CA VAL A 1051 -29.01 20.39 18.68
C VAL A 1051 -29.85 19.18 19.09
N GLU A 1052 -29.37 18.41 20.08
CA GLU A 1052 -30.02 17.20 20.60
C GLU A 1052 -30.98 17.49 21.77
#